data_AF-A0A403F7V7-F1
#
_entry.id   AF-A0A403F7V7-F1
#
_cell.length_a   1.000
_cell.length_b   1.000
_cell.length_c   1.000
_cell.angle_alpha   90.00
_cell.angle_beta   90.00
_cell.angle_gamma   90.00
#
_symmetry.space_group_name_H-M   'P 1'
#
loop_
_entity.id
_entity.type
_entity.pdbx_description
1 polymer ?
#
loop_
_entity_poly.entity_id
_entity_poly.type
_entity_poly.pdbx_seq_one_letter_code
_entity_poly.pdbx_strand_id
1 'polypeptide(L)'
;MHHLNDFPKRDRNRRIERLAISAFENFLRDSNDFFIQSQDINDYGVDYQLEITTNGQATNIRLFVQLKGTEQELNNDGSVSISVNRANLNYLLMHPYSFYVCFHAPSNSLKITFAESVIRSYEQSEKQWIEQETLTVNFIEDISDSRLHEIAEVARFNAMSDRNARIELITNNISNVSDVINRVIPKIHIPEDKKLAHELLNSLYENNHDDVISANFHEFLAIFGPDHPAMIIPYMSEINKAMDRVNGNEERVINGIQYLRDRLEEGNITKGSLYYSIGNGFTALDRDKEAIQEYKAALEHIIEAEKLAAQCYKNMGSSYSRLGNENEAYECYKKALELEPNLSEANLALGIIHNRRGNYELALEYLDRVFFPRNYQYKLIYVEKWRINTLFNMGDYRSAYREINNLLTRNDNKEDLWKWCLMLVAAFCRASTVSAKLSLPFWARFLEFYPNHPDASREILLAKNYLRVNDNLTKYSYHDFKKEFELRINNVSNEDSAFLWDRIGHWAQDEDEWEDAEIHFRKAYEIAGGEYGYCLGVALNHLGRFQESLPILVEQAEKIQPDDFSWFQVAVAYEFQGYIQEAIDSYEKCLSINKKNELALFNLGGLYWNSRNYDEASRVWKVAVAYYPEHELSHKLRKDIPFILN
;
A
#
# COMPACT_ATOMS: atom_id res chain seq x y z
N MET A 1 18.63 42.13 82.94
CA MET A 1 17.46 41.22 82.92
C MET A 1 17.03 41.07 81.48
N HIS A 2 17.29 39.90 80.87
CA HIS A 2 16.63 39.30 79.69
C HIS A 2 17.57 38.26 79.05
N HIS A 3 17.91 37.22 79.82
CA HIS A 3 18.43 35.96 79.29
C HIS A 3 17.59 34.87 79.92
N LEU A 4 16.38 34.66 79.40
CA LEU A 4 15.46 33.57 79.75
C LEU A 4 14.29 33.65 78.75
N ASN A 5 14.52 33.21 77.52
CA ASN A 5 13.44 32.87 76.56
C ASN A 5 13.89 31.87 75.49
N ASP A 6 14.83 30.98 75.83
CA ASP A 6 15.14 29.79 75.03
C ASP A 6 14.58 28.55 75.74
N PHE A 7 13.27 28.34 75.64
CA PHE A 7 12.67 27.02 75.82
C PHE A 7 12.94 26.17 74.56
N PRO A 8 13.04 24.84 74.67
CA PRO A 8 13.59 24.02 73.60
C PRO A 8 12.62 23.91 72.41
N LYS A 9 12.96 24.55 71.28
CA LYS A 9 12.30 24.32 69.98
C LYS A 9 12.23 22.82 69.60
N ARG A 10 13.12 21.98 70.16
CA ARG A 10 13.17 20.52 69.97
C ARG A 10 11.92 19.78 70.45
N ASP A 11 11.31 20.16 71.58
CA ASP A 11 10.16 19.42 72.13
C ASP A 11 8.87 19.73 71.34
N ARG A 12 8.73 20.99 70.90
CA ARG A 12 7.64 21.43 70.02
C ARG A 12 7.71 20.80 68.63
N ASN A 13 8.88 20.78 68.01
CA ASN A 13 9.07 20.13 66.71
C ASN A 13 8.79 18.62 66.79
N ARG A 14 9.25 17.95 67.86
CA ARG A 14 8.92 16.53 68.12
C ARG A 14 7.43 16.29 68.27
N ARG A 15 6.68 17.22 68.87
CA ARG A 15 5.23 17.11 68.99
C ARG A 15 4.54 17.16 67.61
N ILE A 16 4.92 18.13 66.78
CA ILE A 16 4.36 18.28 65.43
C ILE A 16 4.70 17.07 64.56
N GLU A 17 5.93 16.57 64.65
CA GLU A 17 6.37 15.37 63.94
C GLU A 17 5.57 14.13 64.33
N ARG A 18 5.32 13.91 65.64
CA ARG A 18 4.45 12.81 66.09
C ARG A 18 3.02 12.93 65.57
N LEU A 19 2.47 14.15 65.51
CA LEU A 19 1.14 14.38 64.92
C LEU A 19 1.14 14.10 63.43
N ALA A 20 2.18 14.53 62.70
CA ALA A 20 2.34 14.25 61.28
C ALA A 20 2.40 12.74 61.00
N ILE A 21 3.25 12.01 61.75
CA ILE A 21 3.35 10.53 61.66
C ILE A 21 1.99 9.90 61.90
N SER A 22 1.32 10.23 63.00
CA SER A 22 0.03 9.64 63.33
C SER A 22 -1.04 9.95 62.28
N ALA A 23 -1.06 11.17 61.74
CA ALA A 23 -2.01 11.54 60.69
C ALA A 23 -1.75 10.75 59.41
N PHE A 24 -0.50 10.68 58.96
CA PHE A 24 -0.14 10.03 57.70
C PHE A 24 -0.28 8.50 57.78
N GLU A 25 0.13 7.87 58.88
CA GLU A 25 0.00 6.41 59.04
C GLU A 25 -1.46 5.97 59.19
N ASN A 26 -2.31 6.76 59.87
CA ASN A 26 -3.74 6.49 59.91
C ASN A 26 -4.36 6.59 58.51
N PHE A 27 -3.99 7.64 57.76
CA PHE A 27 -4.42 7.81 56.39
C PHE A 27 -3.99 6.64 55.48
N LEU A 28 -2.74 6.19 55.58
CA LEU A 28 -2.26 5.02 54.83
C LEU A 28 -2.93 3.72 55.25
N ARG A 29 -3.31 3.55 56.53
CA ARG A 29 -4.02 2.35 57.00
C ARG A 29 -5.43 2.25 56.41
N ASP A 30 -6.08 3.40 56.22
CA ASP A 30 -7.39 3.47 55.59
C ASP A 30 -7.30 3.22 54.07
N SER A 31 -6.12 3.44 53.48
CA SER A 31 -5.80 3.03 52.11
C SER A 31 -5.51 1.52 52.01
N ASN A 32 -6.17 0.85 51.07
CA ASN A 32 -5.88 -0.56 50.75
C ASN A 32 -4.76 -0.73 49.72
N ASP A 33 -4.07 0.36 49.32
CA ASP A 33 -3.10 0.33 48.24
C ASP A 33 -1.64 0.22 48.70
N PHE A 34 -1.34 0.51 49.97
CA PHE A 34 0.05 0.65 50.44
C PHE A 34 0.33 -0.11 51.74
N PHE A 35 1.55 -0.62 51.85
CA PHE A 35 2.14 -1.15 53.07
C PHE A 35 3.41 -0.36 53.40
N ILE A 36 3.63 -0.01 54.67
CA ILE A 36 4.85 0.69 55.10
C ILE A 36 5.97 -0.36 55.25
N GLN A 37 6.93 -0.33 54.33
CA GLN A 37 8.06 -1.26 54.30
C GLN A 37 9.14 -0.86 55.32
N SER A 38 9.45 0.44 55.38
CA SER A 38 10.39 1.02 56.33
C SER A 38 10.06 2.49 56.59
N GLN A 39 10.52 2.98 57.74
CA GLN A 39 10.40 4.35 58.19
C GLN A 39 11.72 4.75 58.84
N ASP A 40 12.24 5.92 58.48
CA ASP A 40 13.42 6.52 59.10
C ASP A 40 13.07 7.91 59.64
N ILE A 41 13.30 8.12 60.94
CA ILE A 41 12.94 9.37 61.63
C ILE A 41 14.22 10.18 61.80
N ASN A 42 14.33 11.25 61.02
CA ASN A 42 15.48 12.14 60.98
C ASN A 42 15.15 13.48 61.65
N ASP A 43 16.17 14.20 62.16
CA ASP A 43 16.01 15.51 62.84
C ASP A 43 15.32 16.59 61.96
N TYR A 44 15.15 16.30 60.67
CA TYR A 44 14.56 17.19 59.68
C TYR A 44 13.27 16.63 59.06
N GLY A 45 12.71 15.49 59.48
CA GLY A 45 11.50 14.92 58.89
C GLY A 45 11.52 13.39 58.89
N VAL A 46 10.48 12.77 58.32
CA VAL A 46 10.34 11.31 58.32
C VAL A 46 10.33 10.79 56.89
N ASP A 47 11.24 9.87 56.60
CA ASP A 47 11.36 9.23 55.30
C ASP A 47 10.67 7.87 55.35
N TYR A 48 9.70 7.67 54.45
CA TYR A 48 8.96 6.41 54.31
C TYR A 48 9.33 5.71 53.01
N GLN A 49 9.43 4.39 53.08
CA GLN A 49 9.37 3.53 51.91
C GLN A 49 8.04 2.81 51.93
N LEU A 50 7.17 3.14 50.97
CA LEU A 50 5.87 2.52 50.79
C LEU A 50 5.97 1.44 49.72
N GLU A 51 5.42 0.26 49.98
CA GLU A 51 5.27 -0.81 48.99
C GLU A 51 3.81 -0.89 48.55
N ILE A 52 3.58 -0.87 47.24
CA ILE A 52 2.23 -1.00 46.69
C ILE A 52 1.74 -2.43 46.86
N THR A 53 0.46 -2.58 47.17
CA THR A 53 -0.22 -3.87 47.24
C THR A 53 -1.27 -4.03 46.13
N THR A 54 -1.60 -5.27 45.80
CA THR A 54 -2.73 -5.65 44.95
C THR A 54 -3.45 -6.81 45.61
N ASN A 55 -4.75 -6.67 45.87
CA ASN A 55 -5.56 -7.66 46.60
C ASN A 55 -4.93 -8.04 47.96
N GLY A 56 -4.33 -7.06 48.66
CA GLY A 56 -3.66 -7.27 49.94
C GLY A 56 -2.31 -7.97 49.87
N GLN A 57 -1.75 -8.21 48.67
CA GLN A 57 -0.43 -8.80 48.49
C GLN A 57 0.58 -7.76 48.00
N ALA A 58 1.78 -7.77 48.57
CA ALA A 58 2.85 -6.85 48.22
C ALA A 58 3.38 -7.10 46.80
N THR A 59 3.60 -6.02 46.03
CA THR A 59 3.96 -6.09 44.59
C THR A 59 5.45 -5.93 44.32
N ASN A 60 6.26 -5.62 45.34
CA ASN A 60 7.65 -5.18 45.24
C ASN A 60 7.86 -3.87 44.44
N ILE A 61 6.78 -3.12 44.18
CA ILE A 61 6.82 -1.78 43.60
C ILE A 61 6.82 -0.78 44.76
N ARG A 62 7.83 0.09 44.81
CA ARG A 62 8.11 0.94 45.97
C ARG A 62 8.11 2.40 45.60
N LEU A 63 7.53 3.22 46.47
CA LEU A 63 7.58 4.67 46.41
C LEU A 63 8.24 5.21 47.66
N PHE A 64 8.81 6.40 47.53
CA PHE A 64 9.50 7.06 48.61
C PHE A 64 8.76 8.34 48.95
N VAL A 65 8.57 8.56 50.26
CA VAL A 65 7.81 9.71 50.74
C VAL A 65 8.61 10.42 51.79
N GLN A 66 8.73 11.75 51.64
CA GLN A 66 9.25 12.59 52.72
C GLN A 66 8.10 13.33 53.40
N LEU A 67 7.86 12.99 54.67
CA LEU A 67 6.86 13.60 55.52
C LEU A 67 7.46 14.74 56.37
N LYS A 68 6.77 15.87 56.36
CA LYS A 68 7.06 17.05 57.18
C LYS A 68 5.79 17.48 57.94
N GLY A 69 5.96 18.13 59.08
CA GLY A 69 4.87 18.81 59.76
C GLY A 69 5.20 20.29 59.97
N THR A 70 4.18 21.15 59.93
CA THR A 70 4.34 22.59 60.10
C THR A 70 3.18 23.24 60.83
N GLU A 71 3.47 24.35 61.53
CA GLU A 71 2.51 25.24 62.20
C GLU A 71 2.47 26.63 61.52
N GLN A 72 3.12 26.79 60.36
CA GLN A 72 3.07 28.05 59.60
C GLN A 72 1.65 28.32 59.13
N GLU A 73 1.27 29.60 59.02
CA GLU A 73 0.01 29.99 58.40
C GLU A 73 0.01 29.71 56.89
N LEU A 74 -1.18 29.54 56.32
CA LEU A 74 -1.35 29.41 54.88
C LEU A 74 -0.89 30.69 54.18
N ASN A 75 -0.27 30.53 53.02
CA ASN A 75 0.01 31.61 52.08
C ASN A 75 -1.31 32.20 51.54
N ASN A 76 -1.24 33.38 50.92
CA ASN A 76 -2.41 34.07 50.35
C ASN A 76 -3.16 33.24 49.29
N ASP A 77 -2.48 32.30 48.63
CA ASP A 77 -3.03 31.38 47.63
C ASP A 77 -3.55 30.07 48.25
N GLY A 78 -3.54 29.95 49.59
CA GLY A 78 -3.95 28.76 50.32
C GLY A 78 -2.89 27.66 50.41
N SER A 79 -1.69 27.89 49.88
CA SER A 79 -0.58 26.93 49.94
C SER A 79 0.18 26.98 51.27
N VAL A 80 0.96 25.94 51.53
CA VAL A 80 1.90 25.87 52.67
C VAL A 80 3.32 25.76 52.12
N SER A 81 4.24 26.60 52.60
CA SER A 81 5.65 26.56 52.21
C SER A 81 6.52 25.96 53.31
N ILE A 82 7.40 25.02 52.97
CA ILE A 82 8.31 24.39 53.94
C ILE A 82 9.72 24.31 53.36
N SER A 83 10.72 24.56 54.20
CA SER A 83 12.11 24.33 53.85
C SER A 83 12.47 22.84 53.96
N VAL A 84 13.01 22.27 52.89
CA VAL A 84 13.52 20.89 52.82
C VAL A 84 14.99 20.89 52.39
N ASN A 85 15.75 19.86 52.74
CA ASN A 85 17.13 19.74 52.25
C ASN A 85 17.11 19.36 50.77
N ARG A 86 17.97 19.98 49.94
CA ARG A 86 18.13 19.63 48.52
C ARG A 86 18.47 18.14 48.32
N ALA A 87 19.22 17.53 49.24
CA ALA A 87 19.55 16.11 49.19
C ALA A 87 18.29 15.22 49.19
N ASN A 88 17.23 15.64 49.88
CA ASN A 88 15.98 14.90 49.91
C ASN A 88 15.25 14.99 48.56
N LEU A 89 15.32 16.14 47.89
CA LEU A 89 14.79 16.28 46.53
C LEU A 89 15.53 15.36 45.57
N ASN A 90 16.87 15.38 45.60
CA ASN A 90 17.67 14.46 44.79
C ASN A 90 17.33 12.99 45.06
N TYR A 91 17.12 12.63 46.33
CA TYR A 91 16.73 11.28 46.70
C TYR A 91 15.38 10.88 46.09
N LEU A 92 14.33 11.70 46.26
CA LEU A 92 13.02 11.40 45.70
C LEU A 92 13.02 11.36 44.17
N LEU A 93 13.82 12.20 43.49
CA LEU A 93 13.93 12.19 42.03
C LEU A 93 14.57 10.94 41.44
N MET A 94 15.35 10.19 42.23
CA MET A 94 15.89 8.90 41.79
C MET A 94 14.83 7.79 41.78
N HIS A 95 13.63 8.08 42.28
CA HIS A 95 12.57 7.10 42.47
C HIS A 95 11.25 7.64 41.88
N PRO A 96 10.81 7.13 40.72
CA PRO A 96 9.55 7.54 40.10
C PRO A 96 8.37 7.50 41.08
N TYR A 97 7.38 8.37 40.87
CA TYR A 97 6.16 8.46 41.69
C TYR A 97 6.40 8.92 43.14
N SER A 98 7.62 9.32 43.52
CA SER A 98 7.93 9.74 44.89
C SER A 98 7.48 11.17 45.17
N PHE A 99 7.01 11.42 46.40
CA PHE A 99 6.35 12.68 46.75
C PHE A 99 6.67 13.16 48.17
N TYR A 100 6.39 14.43 48.40
CA TYR A 100 6.42 15.03 49.72
C TYR A 100 5.01 15.05 50.31
N VAL A 101 4.95 14.86 51.63
CA VAL A 101 3.73 15.08 52.41
C VAL A 101 3.98 16.11 53.49
N CYS A 102 3.04 17.04 53.64
CA CYS A 102 3.03 18.03 54.71
C CYS A 102 1.80 17.86 55.59
N PHE A 103 2.00 17.62 56.88
CA PHE A 103 0.95 17.82 57.88
C PHE A 103 0.89 19.29 58.30
N HIS A 104 -0.20 19.96 57.96
CA HIS A 104 -0.48 21.33 58.38
C HIS A 104 -1.30 21.32 59.67
N ALA A 105 -0.62 21.52 60.80
CA ALA A 105 -1.21 21.40 62.13
C ALA A 105 -2.41 22.34 62.39
N PRO A 106 -2.44 23.60 61.91
CA PRO A 106 -3.56 24.50 62.15
C PRO A 106 -4.88 24.05 61.51
N SER A 107 -4.84 23.45 60.32
CA SER A 107 -6.03 22.89 59.65
C SER A 107 -6.26 21.41 59.94
N ASN A 108 -5.31 20.75 60.60
CA ASN A 108 -5.30 19.30 60.79
C ASN A 108 -5.47 18.54 59.46
N SER A 109 -4.80 18.99 58.40
CA SER A 109 -4.84 18.35 57.08
C SER A 109 -3.46 17.91 56.61
N LEU A 110 -3.45 16.90 55.75
CA LEU A 110 -2.27 16.44 55.04
C LEU A 110 -2.32 16.98 53.62
N LYS A 111 -1.19 17.54 53.16
CA LYS A 111 -1.00 18.09 51.82
C LYS A 111 0.10 17.34 51.09
N ILE A 112 0.01 17.29 49.77
CA ILE A 112 0.93 16.54 48.90
C ILE A 112 1.55 17.45 47.83
N THR A 113 2.78 17.16 47.43
CA THR A 113 3.40 17.70 46.22
C THR A 113 4.48 16.73 45.71
N PHE A 114 4.74 16.71 44.41
CA PHE A 114 5.67 15.78 43.79
C PHE A 114 7.05 16.39 43.63
N ALA A 115 8.10 15.55 43.70
CA ALA A 115 9.48 15.99 43.53
C ALA A 115 9.69 16.73 42.19
N GLU A 116 9.00 16.29 41.13
CA GLU A 116 9.07 16.89 39.80
C GLU A 116 8.41 18.26 39.72
N SER A 117 7.25 18.44 40.37
CA SER A 117 6.60 19.76 40.46
C SER A 117 7.51 20.75 41.17
N VAL A 118 8.24 20.31 42.21
CA VAL A 118 9.23 21.13 42.90
C VAL A 118 10.35 21.55 41.94
N ILE A 119 11.01 20.61 41.26
CA ILE A 119 12.07 20.95 40.28
C ILE A 119 11.55 21.91 39.22
N ARG A 120 10.40 21.61 38.61
CA ARG A 120 9.88 22.41 37.52
C ARG A 120 9.62 23.86 37.93
N SER A 121 9.10 24.07 39.15
CA SER A 121 8.90 25.42 39.70
C SER A 121 10.21 26.21 39.82
N TYR A 122 11.31 25.53 40.17
CA TYR A 122 12.62 26.14 40.28
C TYR A 122 13.22 26.46 38.90
N GLU A 123 13.17 25.51 37.96
CA GLU A 123 13.63 25.70 36.57
C GLU A 123 12.90 26.85 35.88
N GLN A 124 11.58 26.98 36.07
CA GLN A 124 10.80 28.08 35.51
C GLN A 124 11.08 29.44 36.15
N SER A 125 11.59 29.46 37.39
CA SER A 125 11.89 30.70 38.11
C SER A 125 13.32 31.21 37.89
N GLU A 126 14.09 30.55 37.02
CA GLU A 126 15.54 30.78 36.79
C GLU A 126 16.40 30.75 38.07
N LYS A 127 15.87 30.18 39.16
CA LYS A 127 16.60 30.04 40.42
C LYS A 127 17.51 28.83 40.32
N GLN A 128 18.82 29.04 40.48
CA GLN A 128 19.79 27.95 40.58
C GLN A 128 19.59 27.15 41.88
N TRP A 129 18.69 26.17 41.84
CA TRP A 129 18.36 25.30 42.96
C TRP A 129 19.52 24.35 43.32
N ILE A 130 20.38 24.03 42.34
CA ILE A 130 21.56 23.19 42.52
C ILE A 130 22.54 23.84 43.52
N GLU A 131 22.60 25.16 43.61
CA GLU A 131 23.54 25.84 44.53
C GLU A 131 22.97 26.00 45.95
N GLN A 132 21.71 25.61 46.18
CA GLN A 132 21.03 25.81 47.47
C GLN A 132 21.17 24.58 48.36
N GLU A 133 21.48 24.78 49.65
CA GLU A 133 21.47 23.70 50.65
C GLU A 133 20.03 23.25 50.97
N THR A 134 19.10 24.21 51.01
CA THR A 134 17.69 23.99 51.30
C THR A 134 16.80 24.62 50.23
N LEU A 135 15.69 23.97 49.94
CA LEU A 135 14.69 24.39 48.98
C LEU A 135 13.37 24.67 49.69
N THR A 136 12.62 25.66 49.20
CA THR A 136 11.26 25.93 49.64
C THR A 136 10.31 25.10 48.79
N VAL A 137 9.63 24.15 49.40
CA VAL A 137 8.62 23.29 48.79
C VAL A 137 7.25 23.85 49.13
N ASN A 138 6.43 24.06 48.09
CA ASN A 138 5.07 24.53 48.23
C ASN A 138 4.08 23.37 48.09
N PHE A 139 3.16 23.30 49.04
CA PHE A 139 2.11 22.29 49.13
C PHE A 139 0.77 22.98 48.94
N ILE A 140 0.08 22.66 47.84
CA ILE A 140 -1.20 23.29 47.49
C ILE A 140 -2.33 22.29 47.73
N GLU A 141 -2.19 21.08 47.20
CA GLU A 141 -3.20 20.03 47.17
C GLU A 141 -3.31 19.30 48.52
N ASP A 142 -4.54 19.10 49.02
CA ASP A 142 -4.79 18.17 50.13
C ASP A 142 -4.73 16.72 49.63
N ILE A 143 -4.13 15.83 50.41
CA ILE A 143 -4.06 14.41 50.06
C ILE A 143 -5.45 13.77 50.17
N SER A 144 -5.79 12.88 49.23
CA SER A 144 -7.05 12.12 49.23
C SER A 144 -6.81 10.65 48.87
N ASP A 145 -7.71 9.76 49.31
CA ASP A 145 -7.59 8.32 49.06
C ASP A 145 -7.57 8.03 47.55
N SER A 146 -8.44 8.72 46.80
CA SER A 146 -8.47 8.65 45.34
C SER A 146 -7.11 9.02 44.73
N ARG A 147 -6.45 10.04 45.27
CA ARG A 147 -5.16 10.51 44.75
C ARG A 147 -4.03 9.51 45.00
N LEU A 148 -3.99 8.91 46.19
CA LEU A 148 -3.02 7.84 46.48
C LEU A 148 -3.28 6.59 45.64
N HIS A 149 -4.54 6.23 45.43
CA HIS A 149 -4.91 5.11 44.55
C HIS A 149 -4.45 5.34 43.10
N GLU A 150 -4.66 6.54 42.54
CA GLU A 150 -4.16 6.93 41.21
C GLU A 150 -2.64 6.74 41.10
N ILE A 151 -1.87 7.22 42.08
CA ILE A 151 -0.41 7.08 42.11
C ILE A 151 0.00 5.60 42.14
N ALA A 152 -0.69 4.78 42.94
CA ALA A 152 -0.44 3.35 43.02
C ALA A 152 -0.69 2.65 41.68
N GLU A 153 -1.79 2.99 40.99
CA GLU A 153 -2.13 2.46 39.67
C GLU A 153 -1.07 2.83 38.61
N VAL A 154 -0.65 4.10 38.56
CA VAL A 154 0.39 4.54 37.61
C VAL A 154 1.69 3.76 37.82
N ALA A 155 2.12 3.64 39.08
CA ALA A 155 3.34 2.90 39.43
C ALA A 155 3.22 1.40 39.12
N ARG A 156 2.06 0.78 39.40
CA ARG A 156 1.75 -0.61 39.02
C ARG A 156 1.86 -0.82 37.52
N PHE A 157 1.19 0.05 36.76
CA PHE A 157 1.15 -0.05 35.31
C PHE A 157 2.55 0.04 34.72
N ASN A 158 3.32 1.07 35.08
CA ASN A 158 4.67 1.26 34.57
C ASN A 158 5.60 0.09 34.88
N ALA A 159 5.58 -0.42 36.12
CA ALA A 159 6.40 -1.57 36.49
C ALA A 159 6.02 -2.84 35.71
N MET A 160 4.72 -3.09 35.50
CA MET A 160 4.23 -4.20 34.67
C MET A 160 4.66 -4.02 33.21
N SER A 161 4.56 -2.80 32.70
CA SER A 161 4.92 -2.43 31.35
C SER A 161 6.41 -2.64 31.07
N ASP A 162 7.29 -2.17 31.95
CA ASP A 162 8.74 -2.37 31.88
C ASP A 162 9.12 -3.84 31.99
N ARG A 163 8.41 -4.60 32.82
CA ARG A 163 8.59 -6.05 32.90
C ARG A 163 8.22 -6.72 31.58
N ASN A 164 7.05 -6.40 31.03
CA ASN A 164 6.56 -7.02 29.80
C ASN A 164 7.47 -6.67 28.61
N ALA A 165 7.91 -5.42 28.47
CA ALA A 165 8.86 -5.00 27.44
C ALA A 165 10.19 -5.77 27.52
N ARG A 166 10.71 -5.97 28.74
CA ARG A 166 11.91 -6.80 28.97
C ARG A 166 11.68 -8.26 28.60
N ILE A 167 10.53 -8.84 28.97
CA ILE A 167 10.19 -10.23 28.60
C ILE A 167 10.15 -10.35 27.09
N GLU A 168 9.43 -9.46 26.40
CA GLU A 168 9.30 -9.47 24.94
C GLU A 168 10.67 -9.41 24.23
N LEU A 169 11.57 -8.53 24.71
CA LEU A 169 12.93 -8.41 24.19
C LEU A 169 13.73 -9.71 24.35
N ILE A 170 13.56 -10.44 25.45
CA ILE A 170 14.30 -11.66 25.78
C ILE A 170 13.69 -12.89 25.10
N THR A 171 12.37 -12.90 24.88
CA THR A 171 11.66 -14.03 24.27
C THR A 171 11.67 -14.01 22.75
N ASN A 172 11.88 -12.84 22.13
CA ASN A 172 11.96 -12.71 20.68
C ASN A 172 13.36 -13.07 20.15
N ASN A 173 13.39 -13.66 18.94
CA ASN A 173 14.62 -14.14 18.33
C ASN A 173 15.56 -12.95 17.99
N ILE A 174 16.83 -13.03 18.41
CA ILE A 174 17.81 -11.92 18.32
C ILE A 174 18.02 -11.43 16.87
N SER A 175 17.73 -12.28 15.87
CA SER A 175 17.76 -11.93 14.44
C SER A 175 16.75 -10.84 14.04
N ASN A 176 15.76 -10.52 14.89
CA ASN A 176 14.73 -9.50 14.65
C ASN A 176 14.85 -8.27 15.58
N VAL A 177 15.99 -8.08 16.24
CA VAL A 177 16.19 -6.96 17.17
C VAL A 177 16.01 -5.60 16.48
N SER A 178 16.39 -5.46 15.20
CA SER A 178 16.13 -4.23 14.44
C SER A 178 14.65 -3.95 14.24
N ASP A 179 13.82 -4.98 14.00
CA ASP A 179 12.36 -4.82 13.88
C ASP A 179 11.73 -4.48 15.22
N VAL A 180 12.26 -5.01 16.33
CA VAL A 180 11.84 -4.66 17.69
C VAL A 180 12.22 -3.21 17.99
N ILE A 181 13.49 -2.81 17.77
CA ILE A 181 13.98 -1.44 18.02
C ILE A 181 13.22 -0.42 17.16
N ASN A 182 12.98 -0.71 15.87
CA ASN A 182 12.26 0.19 14.97
C ASN A 182 10.75 0.29 15.29
N ARG A 183 10.20 -0.62 16.09
CA ARG A 183 8.81 -0.59 16.58
C ARG A 183 8.66 -0.05 18.00
N VAL A 184 9.75 0.15 18.73
CA VAL A 184 9.70 0.72 20.08
C VAL A 184 9.40 2.20 19.96
N ILE A 185 8.10 2.51 19.97
CA ILE A 185 7.63 3.86 20.24
C ILE A 185 8.15 4.25 21.63
N PRO A 186 8.80 5.41 21.79
CA PRO A 186 9.39 5.77 23.07
C PRO A 186 8.28 5.93 24.11
N LYS A 187 8.36 5.10 25.14
CA LYS A 187 7.68 5.42 26.40
C LYS A 187 8.39 6.59 27.02
N ILE A 188 7.59 7.54 27.47
CA ILE A 188 8.08 8.74 28.11
C ILE A 188 7.52 8.79 29.52
N HIS A 189 8.23 9.48 30.39
CA HIS A 189 7.70 9.74 31.71
C HIS A 189 6.50 10.69 31.63
N ILE A 190 5.38 10.30 32.23
CA ILE A 190 4.18 11.13 32.34
C ILE A 190 4.17 11.75 33.75
N PRO A 191 4.22 13.08 33.88
CA PRO A 191 4.24 13.74 35.18
C PRO A 191 3.03 13.35 36.04
N GLU A 192 3.24 13.17 37.33
CA GLU A 192 2.16 12.84 38.25
C GLU A 192 1.19 14.03 38.43
N ASP A 193 1.70 15.24 38.30
CA ASP A 193 0.93 16.48 38.35
C ASP A 193 0.00 16.59 37.12
N LYS A 194 -1.32 16.59 37.37
CA LYS A 194 -2.35 16.57 36.32
C LYS A 194 -2.23 17.76 35.37
N LYS A 195 -1.83 18.93 35.85
CA LYS A 195 -1.68 20.12 35.00
C LYS A 195 -0.49 19.94 34.04
N LEU A 196 0.64 19.46 34.55
CA LEU A 196 1.83 19.21 33.74
C LEU A 196 1.60 18.08 32.73
N ALA A 197 0.92 17.01 33.16
CA ALA A 197 0.53 15.91 32.27
C ALA A 197 -0.38 16.41 31.14
N HIS A 198 -1.32 17.33 31.43
CA HIS A 198 -2.22 17.87 30.43
C HIS A 198 -1.50 18.76 29.41
N GLU A 199 -0.55 19.59 29.87
CA GLU A 199 0.31 20.40 28.99
C GLU A 199 1.19 19.54 28.08
N LEU A 200 1.79 18.46 28.63
CA LEU A 200 2.55 17.49 27.86
C LEU A 200 1.67 16.81 26.80
N LEU A 201 0.49 16.34 27.20
CA LEU A 201 -0.46 15.67 26.32
C LEU A 201 -0.90 16.56 25.15
N ASN A 202 -1.24 17.83 25.41
CA ASN A 202 -1.56 18.80 24.36
C ASN A 202 -0.38 19.01 23.41
N SER A 203 0.83 19.18 23.96
CA SER A 203 2.04 19.36 23.15
C SER A 203 2.32 18.15 22.25
N LEU A 204 2.18 16.92 22.75
CA LEU A 204 2.34 15.71 21.94
C LEU A 204 1.32 15.66 20.79
N TYR A 205 0.06 15.96 21.10
CA TYR A 205 -1.02 15.88 20.12
C TYR A 205 -0.87 16.94 19.02
N GLU A 206 -0.57 18.19 19.39
CA GLU A 206 -0.33 19.28 18.43
C GLU A 206 0.87 19.02 17.50
N ASN A 207 1.82 18.20 17.94
CA ASN A 207 3.00 17.81 17.16
C ASN A 207 2.83 16.44 16.45
N ASN A 208 1.61 15.89 16.41
CA ASN A 208 1.25 14.61 15.76
C ASN A 208 2.00 13.39 16.31
N HIS A 209 2.23 13.33 17.63
CA HIS A 209 2.82 12.19 18.32
C HIS A 209 1.75 11.22 18.86
N ASP A 210 0.77 10.87 18.03
CA ASP A 210 -0.33 9.94 18.37
C ASP A 210 0.20 8.55 18.78
N ASP A 211 1.33 8.14 18.21
CA ASP A 211 2.04 6.91 18.53
C ASP A 211 2.50 6.90 20.00
N VAL A 212 3.18 7.98 20.43
CA VAL A 212 3.65 8.17 21.81
C VAL A 212 2.47 8.24 22.78
N ILE A 213 1.40 8.95 22.43
CA ILE A 213 0.21 9.05 23.27
C ILE A 213 -0.44 7.67 23.45
N SER A 214 -0.61 6.91 22.36
CA SER A 214 -1.14 5.54 22.40
C SER A 214 -0.28 4.58 23.23
N ALA A 215 1.05 4.72 23.14
CA ALA A 215 2.00 3.92 23.90
C ALA A 215 1.94 4.17 25.42
N ASN A 216 1.57 5.39 25.83
CA ASN A 216 1.45 5.81 27.23
C ASN A 216 -0.04 6.00 27.65
N PHE A 217 -0.97 5.36 26.95
CA PHE A 217 -2.42 5.55 27.15
C PHE A 217 -2.86 5.24 28.59
N HIS A 218 -2.34 4.15 29.16
CA HIS A 218 -2.74 3.72 30.51
C HIS A 218 -2.14 4.61 31.60
N GLU A 219 -0.94 5.16 31.37
CA GLU A 219 -0.32 6.16 32.22
C GLU A 219 -1.18 7.43 32.26
N PHE A 220 -1.64 7.92 31.10
CA PHE A 220 -2.60 9.02 31.05
C PHE A 220 -3.94 8.67 31.72
N LEU A 221 -4.46 7.47 31.49
CA LEU A 221 -5.70 7.00 32.12
C LEU A 221 -5.59 6.94 33.64
N ALA A 222 -4.46 6.49 34.17
CA ALA A 222 -4.23 6.38 35.60
C ALA A 222 -4.01 7.77 36.25
N ILE A 223 -3.39 8.72 35.54
CA ILE A 223 -3.20 10.10 36.03
C ILE A 223 -4.51 10.89 36.04
N PHE A 224 -5.28 10.83 34.95
CA PHE A 224 -6.48 11.64 34.81
C PHE A 224 -7.72 10.96 35.40
N GLY A 225 -7.78 9.64 35.36
CA GLY A 225 -8.98 8.85 35.64
C GLY A 225 -9.85 8.67 34.38
N PRO A 226 -10.75 7.66 34.39
CA PRO A 226 -11.53 7.28 33.22
C PRO A 226 -12.54 8.33 32.76
N ASP A 227 -13.00 9.22 33.64
CA ASP A 227 -14.04 10.22 33.34
C ASP A 227 -13.49 11.63 33.10
N HIS A 228 -12.19 11.82 33.17
CA HIS A 228 -11.60 13.15 33.13
C HIS A 228 -11.47 13.67 31.68
N PRO A 229 -11.94 14.91 31.37
CA PRO A 229 -12.02 15.42 29.99
C PRO A 229 -10.71 15.36 29.17
N ALA A 230 -9.54 15.43 29.82
CA ALA A 230 -8.25 15.26 29.15
C ALA A 230 -8.11 13.92 28.40
N MET A 231 -8.84 12.87 28.80
CA MET A 231 -8.82 11.57 28.13
C MET A 231 -9.40 11.61 26.71
N ILE A 232 -10.04 12.71 26.29
CA ILE A 232 -10.47 12.89 24.89
C ILE A 232 -9.28 12.73 23.93
N ILE A 233 -8.13 13.33 24.23
CA ILE A 233 -6.95 13.31 23.36
C ILE A 233 -6.37 11.88 23.21
N PRO A 234 -6.10 11.12 24.29
CA PRO A 234 -5.67 9.73 24.18
C PRO A 234 -6.60 8.86 23.35
N TYR A 235 -7.92 9.00 23.51
CA TYR A 235 -8.87 8.25 22.70
C TYR A 235 -8.90 8.69 21.23
N MET A 236 -8.75 9.99 20.94
CA MET A 236 -8.59 10.48 19.56
C MET A 236 -7.29 9.95 18.92
N SER A 237 -6.18 9.89 19.67
CA SER A 237 -4.91 9.33 19.20
C SER A 237 -5.01 7.84 18.89
N GLU A 238 -5.72 7.06 19.69
CA GLU A 238 -6.02 5.64 19.39
C GLU A 238 -6.78 5.49 18.07
N ILE A 239 -7.76 6.35 17.83
CA ILE A 239 -8.53 6.39 16.58
C ILE A 239 -7.64 6.78 15.39
N ASN A 240 -6.84 7.84 15.51
CA ASN A 240 -5.95 8.31 14.46
C ASN A 240 -4.94 7.22 14.07
N LYS A 241 -4.34 6.56 15.06
CA LYS A 241 -3.40 5.46 14.82
C LYS A 241 -4.08 4.25 14.15
N ALA A 242 -5.32 3.94 14.53
CA ALA A 242 -6.07 2.86 13.90
C ALA A 242 -6.41 3.16 12.43
N MET A 243 -6.63 4.44 12.07
CA MET A 243 -6.82 4.87 10.67
C MET A 243 -5.60 4.60 9.78
N ASP A 244 -4.39 4.65 10.34
CA ASP A 244 -3.16 4.32 9.62
C ASP A 244 -2.97 2.81 9.37
N ARG A 245 -3.87 1.97 9.90
CA ARG A 245 -3.91 0.49 9.75
C ARG A 245 -2.66 -0.23 10.25
N VAL A 246 -1.92 0.40 11.16
CA VAL A 246 -0.74 -0.17 11.81
C VAL A 246 -0.97 -0.24 13.31
N ASN A 247 -1.14 -1.46 13.85
CA ASN A 247 -1.17 -1.74 15.29
C ASN A 247 -2.19 -0.92 16.11
N GLY A 248 -3.42 -0.74 15.60
CA GLY A 248 -4.51 -0.12 16.35
C GLY A 248 -5.13 -1.10 17.37
N ASN A 249 -5.46 -0.62 18.57
CA ASN A 249 -6.17 -1.43 19.57
C ASN A 249 -7.69 -1.25 19.37
N GLU A 250 -8.34 -2.25 18.78
CA GLU A 250 -9.78 -2.22 18.45
C GLU A 250 -10.66 -1.91 19.66
N GLU A 251 -10.35 -2.49 20.82
CA GLU A 251 -11.08 -2.24 22.06
C GLU A 251 -10.98 -0.79 22.50
N ARG A 252 -9.77 -0.20 22.44
CA ARG A 252 -9.58 1.23 22.75
C ARG A 252 -10.27 2.16 21.75
N VAL A 253 -10.35 1.77 20.48
CA VAL A 253 -11.11 2.53 19.46
C VAL A 253 -12.61 2.51 19.79
N ILE A 254 -13.16 1.35 20.14
CA ILE A 254 -14.57 1.21 20.54
C ILE A 254 -14.85 2.05 21.79
N ASN A 255 -14.00 1.92 22.82
CA ASN A 255 -14.10 2.70 24.06
C ASN A 255 -13.97 4.21 23.77
N GLY A 256 -13.06 4.60 22.88
CA GLY A 256 -12.89 5.98 22.45
C GLY A 256 -14.12 6.55 21.76
N ILE A 257 -14.74 5.79 20.85
CA ILE A 257 -16.00 6.20 20.20
C ILE A 257 -17.08 6.48 21.26
N GLN A 258 -17.26 5.57 22.22
CA GLN A 258 -18.24 5.76 23.29
C GLN A 258 -17.90 6.97 24.17
N TYR A 259 -16.63 7.09 24.57
CA TYR A 259 -16.14 8.18 25.40
C TYR A 259 -16.35 9.56 24.77
N LEU A 260 -16.10 9.69 23.46
CA LEU A 260 -16.32 10.93 22.72
C LEU A 260 -17.82 11.25 22.56
N ARG A 261 -18.68 10.24 22.36
CA ARG A 261 -20.14 10.42 22.28
C ARG A 261 -20.72 10.98 23.58
N ASP A 262 -20.27 10.46 24.72
CA ASP A 262 -20.77 10.89 26.03
C ASP A 262 -20.43 12.36 26.33
N ARG A 263 -19.48 12.95 25.59
CA ARG A 263 -18.95 14.30 25.82
C ARG A 263 -19.23 15.30 24.72
N LEU A 264 -20.14 14.98 23.78
CA LEU A 264 -20.52 15.88 22.70
C LEU A 264 -21.02 17.26 23.19
N GLU A 265 -21.59 17.33 24.39
CA GLU A 265 -22.18 18.56 24.95
C GLU A 265 -21.26 19.30 25.94
N GLU A 266 -20.06 18.80 26.25
CA GLU A 266 -19.19 19.37 27.29
C GLU A 266 -18.46 20.66 26.87
N GLY A 267 -18.44 20.99 25.58
CA GLY A 267 -17.93 22.28 25.07
C GLY A 267 -16.41 22.45 25.02
N ASN A 268 -15.62 21.48 25.51
CA ASN A 268 -14.15 21.54 25.51
C ASN A 268 -13.53 21.37 24.11
N ILE A 269 -14.16 20.55 23.27
CA ILE A 269 -13.81 20.36 21.86
C ILE A 269 -15.10 20.57 21.04
N THR A 270 -14.96 21.15 19.85
CA THR A 270 -16.13 21.37 18.99
C THR A 270 -16.82 20.06 18.64
N LYS A 271 -18.16 20.06 18.65
CA LYS A 271 -18.97 18.90 18.22
C LYS A 271 -18.53 18.37 16.87
N GLY A 272 -18.24 19.26 15.92
CA GLY A 272 -17.74 18.90 14.60
C GLY A 272 -16.46 18.04 14.65
N SER A 273 -15.49 18.41 15.50
CA SER A 273 -14.24 17.65 15.66
C SER A 273 -14.46 16.29 16.33
N LEU A 274 -15.34 16.23 17.33
CA LEU A 274 -15.69 14.97 17.99
C LEU A 274 -16.40 14.01 17.03
N TYR A 275 -17.41 14.47 16.30
CA TYR A 275 -18.11 13.67 15.28
C TYR A 275 -17.16 13.22 14.16
N TYR A 276 -16.24 14.08 13.71
CA TYR A 276 -15.22 13.70 12.74
C TYR A 276 -14.33 12.56 13.26
N SER A 277 -13.90 12.67 14.52
CA SER A 277 -13.07 11.65 15.17
C SER A 277 -13.85 10.34 15.37
N ILE A 278 -15.12 10.41 15.78
CA ILE A 278 -15.99 9.23 15.87
C ILE A 278 -16.15 8.56 14.48
N GLY A 279 -16.34 9.35 13.42
CA GLY A 279 -16.39 8.86 12.04
C GLY A 279 -15.09 8.17 11.61
N ASN A 280 -13.93 8.71 11.99
CA ASN A 280 -12.64 8.05 11.81
C ASN A 280 -12.58 6.72 12.58
N GLY A 281 -13.09 6.68 13.81
CA GLY A 281 -13.16 5.46 14.61
C GLY A 281 -13.96 4.37 13.89
N PHE A 282 -15.16 4.68 13.38
CA PHE A 282 -15.94 3.72 12.60
C PHE A 282 -15.26 3.32 11.29
N THR A 283 -14.57 4.24 10.62
CA THR A 283 -13.77 3.92 9.42
C THR A 283 -12.65 2.92 9.74
N ALA A 284 -11.95 3.11 10.86
CA ALA A 284 -10.89 2.20 11.31
C ALA A 284 -11.43 0.81 11.67
N LEU A 285 -12.70 0.72 12.08
CA LEU A 285 -13.43 -0.52 12.33
C LEU A 285 -14.11 -1.12 11.08
N ASP A 286 -13.83 -0.58 9.89
CA ASP A 286 -14.47 -0.94 8.61
C ASP A 286 -16.02 -0.84 8.63
N ARG A 287 -16.57 0.03 9.48
CA ARG A 287 -18.01 0.32 9.62
C ARG A 287 -18.38 1.59 8.84
N ASP A 288 -18.26 1.50 7.52
CA ASP A 288 -18.37 2.64 6.61
C ASP A 288 -19.74 3.36 6.65
N LYS A 289 -20.83 2.64 6.91
CA LYS A 289 -22.18 3.24 6.94
C LYS A 289 -22.33 4.17 8.15
N GLU A 290 -21.90 3.72 9.32
CA GLU A 290 -21.85 4.50 10.54
C GLU A 290 -20.87 5.66 10.39
N ALA A 291 -19.68 5.43 9.83
CA ALA A 291 -18.71 6.49 9.58
C ALA A 291 -19.30 7.65 8.75
N ILE A 292 -20.04 7.33 7.68
CA ILE A 292 -20.71 8.33 6.83
C ILE A 292 -21.75 9.15 7.63
N GLN A 293 -22.51 8.53 8.53
CA GLN A 293 -23.48 9.24 9.37
C GLN A 293 -22.78 10.24 10.27
N GLU A 294 -21.68 9.84 10.90
CA GLU A 294 -20.91 10.67 11.81
C GLU A 294 -20.17 11.80 11.08
N TYR A 295 -19.65 11.55 9.87
CA TYR A 295 -19.08 12.63 9.04
C TYR A 295 -20.13 13.65 8.60
N LYS A 296 -21.38 13.24 8.34
CA LYS A 296 -22.48 14.19 8.07
C LYS A 296 -22.78 15.03 9.29
N ALA A 297 -22.90 14.41 10.47
CA ALA A 297 -23.07 15.12 11.74
C ALA A 297 -21.90 16.09 12.01
N ALA A 298 -20.67 15.67 11.71
CA ALA A 298 -19.50 16.54 11.81
C ALA A 298 -19.66 17.81 10.96
N LEU A 299 -20.03 17.65 9.69
CA LEU A 299 -20.23 18.75 8.76
C LEU A 299 -21.36 19.71 9.16
N GLU A 300 -22.42 19.23 9.83
CA GLU A 300 -23.49 20.07 10.39
C GLU A 300 -23.02 20.96 11.55
N HIS A 301 -21.96 20.55 12.25
CA HIS A 301 -21.43 21.22 13.44
C HIS A 301 -20.07 21.91 13.22
N ILE A 302 -19.49 21.81 12.02
CA ILE A 302 -18.26 22.54 11.67
C ILE A 302 -18.63 23.97 11.28
N ILE A 303 -18.08 24.93 12.03
CA ILE A 303 -18.22 26.37 11.78
C ILE A 303 -16.81 26.93 11.59
N GLU A 304 -16.58 27.64 10.48
CA GLU A 304 -15.31 28.33 10.19
C GLU A 304 -14.03 27.44 10.26
N ALA A 305 -14.15 26.13 9.99
CA ALA A 305 -13.02 25.20 9.96
C ALA A 305 -12.93 24.44 8.62
N GLU A 306 -12.60 25.18 7.55
CA GLU A 306 -12.57 24.66 6.17
C GLU A 306 -11.67 23.43 5.99
N LYS A 307 -10.50 23.40 6.63
CA LYS A 307 -9.58 22.24 6.57
C LYS A 307 -10.21 20.98 7.18
N LEU A 308 -10.88 21.12 8.32
CA LEU A 308 -11.55 19.98 8.96
C LEU A 308 -12.73 19.50 8.10
N ALA A 309 -13.50 20.43 7.53
CA ALA A 309 -14.56 20.10 6.59
C ALA A 309 -14.03 19.38 5.33
N ALA A 310 -12.89 19.81 4.78
CA ALA A 310 -12.23 19.15 3.67
C ALA A 310 -11.83 17.70 4.01
N GLN A 311 -11.24 17.48 5.18
CA GLN A 311 -10.90 16.13 5.67
C GLN A 311 -12.15 15.27 5.88
N CYS A 312 -13.23 15.83 6.43
CA CYS A 312 -14.52 15.14 6.57
C CYS A 312 -15.05 14.66 5.22
N TYR A 313 -15.11 15.55 4.22
CA TYR A 313 -15.55 15.18 2.88
C TYR A 313 -14.65 14.11 2.26
N LYS A 314 -13.32 14.21 2.40
CA LYS A 314 -12.38 13.20 1.88
C LYS A 314 -12.56 11.82 2.54
N ASN A 315 -12.73 11.76 3.86
CA ASN A 315 -12.92 10.48 4.55
C ASN A 315 -14.31 9.88 4.27
N MET A 316 -15.34 10.74 4.19
CA MET A 316 -16.68 10.33 3.78
C MET A 316 -16.69 9.79 2.35
N GLY A 317 -15.99 10.45 1.42
CA GLY A 317 -15.81 9.97 0.04
C GLY A 317 -15.12 8.60 -0.02
N SER A 318 -14.11 8.39 0.83
CA SER A 318 -13.42 7.10 0.93
C SER A 318 -14.32 5.99 1.46
N SER A 319 -15.22 6.32 2.39
CA SER A 319 -16.24 5.39 2.90
C SER A 319 -17.28 5.05 1.83
N TYR A 320 -17.77 6.03 1.07
CA TYR A 320 -18.65 5.78 -0.08
C TYR A 320 -17.97 4.92 -1.15
N SER A 321 -16.68 5.16 -1.43
CA SER A 321 -15.91 4.37 -2.40
C SER A 321 -15.79 2.90 -1.99
N ARG A 322 -15.52 2.61 -0.72
CA ARG A 322 -15.47 1.23 -0.19
C ARG A 322 -16.83 0.52 -0.28
N LEU A 323 -17.93 1.27 -0.14
CA LEU A 323 -19.29 0.76 -0.34
C LEU A 323 -19.70 0.60 -1.82
N GLY A 324 -18.84 0.98 -2.77
CA GLY A 324 -19.13 0.93 -4.21
C GLY A 324 -19.94 2.11 -4.75
N ASN A 325 -20.23 3.11 -3.92
CA ASN A 325 -21.01 4.30 -4.28
C ASN A 325 -20.11 5.39 -4.89
N GLU A 326 -19.64 5.14 -6.13
CA GLU A 326 -18.61 5.99 -6.75
C GLU A 326 -19.08 7.43 -7.03
N ASN A 327 -20.36 7.66 -7.32
CA ASN A 327 -20.88 8.99 -7.60
C ASN A 327 -20.90 9.88 -6.35
N GLU A 328 -21.36 9.34 -5.23
CA GLU A 328 -21.33 10.02 -3.94
C GLU A 328 -19.89 10.25 -3.49
N ALA A 329 -19.01 9.28 -3.70
CA ALA A 329 -17.58 9.44 -3.43
C ALA A 329 -16.98 10.61 -4.24
N TYR A 330 -17.27 10.66 -5.53
CA TYR A 330 -16.84 11.73 -6.44
C TYR A 330 -17.27 13.12 -5.95
N GLU A 331 -18.55 13.29 -5.62
CA GLU A 331 -19.08 14.57 -5.11
C GLU A 331 -18.41 14.96 -3.78
N CYS A 332 -18.14 14.00 -2.90
CA CYS A 332 -17.43 14.25 -1.66
C CYS A 332 -16.00 14.73 -1.91
N TYR A 333 -15.23 14.04 -2.76
CA TYR A 333 -13.87 14.46 -3.08
C TYR A 333 -13.81 15.82 -3.77
N LYS A 334 -14.77 16.12 -4.64
CA LYS A 334 -14.87 17.43 -5.28
C LYS A 334 -15.08 18.54 -4.24
N LYS A 335 -16.03 18.37 -3.33
CA LYS A 335 -16.25 19.30 -2.21
C LYS A 335 -15.02 19.44 -1.31
N ALA A 336 -14.29 18.36 -1.07
CA ALA A 336 -13.04 18.42 -0.34
C ALA A 336 -12.00 19.33 -1.04
N LEU A 337 -11.90 19.24 -2.37
CA LEU A 337 -10.99 20.08 -3.16
C LEU A 337 -11.47 21.52 -3.38
N GLU A 338 -12.78 21.78 -3.28
CA GLU A 338 -13.31 23.16 -3.25
C GLU A 338 -12.84 23.91 -1.99
N LEU A 339 -12.66 23.19 -0.88
CA LEU A 339 -12.18 23.73 0.40
C LEU A 339 -10.64 23.70 0.50
N GLU A 340 -10.02 22.61 0.05
CA GLU A 340 -8.56 22.42 0.08
C GLU A 340 -8.05 21.88 -1.26
N PRO A 341 -7.72 22.77 -2.23
CA PRO A 341 -7.38 22.37 -3.60
C PRO A 341 -6.16 21.44 -3.73
N ASN A 342 -5.24 21.50 -2.76
CA ASN A 342 -3.99 20.72 -2.76
C ASN A 342 -4.08 19.45 -1.90
N LEU A 343 -5.28 19.04 -1.47
CA LEU A 343 -5.46 17.82 -0.67
C LEU A 343 -5.12 16.59 -1.52
N SER A 344 -3.97 15.98 -1.23
CA SER A 344 -3.36 14.96 -2.07
C SER A 344 -4.18 13.68 -2.16
N GLU A 345 -4.83 13.26 -1.07
CA GLU A 345 -5.70 12.09 -1.03
C GLU A 345 -6.94 12.27 -1.92
N ALA A 346 -7.55 13.46 -1.92
CA ALA A 346 -8.73 13.75 -2.73
C ALA A 346 -8.38 13.89 -4.23
N ASN A 347 -7.25 14.53 -4.55
CA ASN A 347 -6.72 14.57 -5.92
C ASN A 347 -6.41 13.15 -6.43
N LEU A 348 -5.75 12.31 -5.63
CA LEU A 348 -5.49 10.91 -5.98
C LEU A 348 -6.79 10.14 -6.24
N ALA A 349 -7.79 10.27 -5.35
CA ALA A 349 -9.05 9.57 -5.50
C ALA A 349 -9.81 9.99 -6.78
N LEU A 350 -9.87 11.29 -7.08
CA LEU A 350 -10.47 11.78 -8.32
C LEU A 350 -9.69 11.33 -9.56
N GLY A 351 -8.36 11.33 -9.51
CA GLY A 351 -7.51 10.79 -10.58
C GLY A 351 -7.84 9.34 -10.90
N ILE A 352 -8.03 8.50 -9.87
CA ILE A 352 -8.42 7.09 -10.02
C ILE A 352 -9.82 6.96 -10.61
N ILE A 353 -10.79 7.73 -10.11
CA ILE A 353 -12.17 7.71 -10.62
C ILE A 353 -12.21 8.12 -12.10
N HIS A 354 -11.51 9.19 -12.49
CA HIS A 354 -11.44 9.63 -13.88
C HIS A 354 -10.75 8.61 -14.77
N ASN A 355 -9.69 7.95 -14.29
CA ASN A 355 -9.04 6.86 -15.03
C ASN A 355 -10.02 5.71 -15.32
N ARG A 356 -10.79 5.25 -14.31
CA ARG A 356 -11.81 4.20 -14.49
C ARG A 356 -12.93 4.59 -15.43
N ARG A 357 -13.28 5.89 -15.47
CA ARG A 357 -14.29 6.46 -16.38
C ARG A 357 -13.76 6.71 -17.80
N GLY A 358 -12.47 6.44 -18.07
CA GLY A 358 -11.85 6.69 -19.37
C GLY A 358 -11.49 8.16 -19.65
N ASN A 359 -11.62 9.04 -18.66
CA ASN A 359 -11.30 10.46 -18.77
C ASN A 359 -9.82 10.68 -18.44
N TYR A 360 -8.92 10.16 -19.28
CA TYR A 360 -7.52 10.01 -18.94
C TYR A 360 -6.74 11.32 -18.81
N GLU A 361 -7.03 12.32 -19.64
CA GLU A 361 -6.42 13.65 -19.54
C GLU A 361 -6.69 14.26 -18.16
N LEU A 362 -7.96 14.26 -17.76
CA LEU A 362 -8.40 14.80 -16.47
C LEU A 362 -7.85 13.95 -15.30
N ALA A 363 -7.77 12.62 -15.47
CA ALA A 363 -7.14 11.74 -14.50
C ALA A 363 -5.68 12.14 -14.26
N LEU A 364 -4.92 12.42 -15.32
CA LEU A 364 -3.52 12.83 -15.22
C LEU A 364 -3.39 14.20 -14.56
N GLU A 365 -4.25 15.17 -14.90
CA GLU A 365 -4.27 16.49 -14.24
C GLU A 365 -4.45 16.39 -12.73
N TYR A 366 -5.36 15.54 -12.25
CA TYR A 366 -5.54 15.30 -10.82
C TYR A 366 -4.33 14.59 -10.20
N LEU A 367 -3.77 13.58 -10.87
CA LEU A 367 -2.61 12.84 -10.38
C LEU A 367 -1.35 13.72 -10.30
N ASP A 368 -1.18 14.69 -11.19
CA ASP A 368 -0.05 15.64 -11.20
C ASP A 368 -0.10 16.63 -10.02
N ARG A 369 -1.27 16.82 -9.40
CA ARG A 369 -1.44 17.65 -8.19
C ARG A 369 -1.15 16.89 -6.89
N VAL A 370 -0.91 15.58 -6.95
CA VAL A 370 -0.66 14.76 -5.77
C VAL A 370 0.79 14.92 -5.31
N PHE A 371 0.98 15.34 -4.06
CA PHE A 371 2.29 15.50 -3.45
C PHE A 371 2.35 14.80 -2.09
N PHE A 372 3.23 13.80 -1.97
CA PHE A 372 3.55 13.21 -0.68
C PHE A 372 5.01 13.51 -0.31
N PRO A 373 5.31 13.81 0.97
CA PRO A 373 6.69 13.94 1.43
C PRO A 373 7.50 12.65 1.19
N ARG A 374 8.82 12.79 0.96
CA ARG A 374 9.67 11.67 0.48
C ARG A 374 9.72 10.44 1.40
N ASN A 375 9.45 10.61 2.69
CA ASN A 375 9.34 9.51 3.65
C ASN A 375 8.12 8.59 3.39
N TYR A 376 7.15 9.00 2.58
CA TYR A 376 6.01 8.18 2.14
C TYR A 376 6.25 7.50 0.78
N GLN A 377 7.40 6.81 0.64
CA GLN A 377 7.82 6.22 -0.64
C GLN A 377 6.77 5.28 -1.26
N TYR A 378 6.05 4.51 -0.44
CA TYR A 378 5.01 3.59 -0.91
C TYR A 378 3.82 4.34 -1.55
N LYS A 379 3.40 5.49 -0.98
CA LYS A 379 2.32 6.33 -1.53
C LYS A 379 2.74 6.92 -2.88
N LEU A 380 4.00 7.38 -2.99
CA LEU A 380 4.53 7.91 -4.25
C LEU A 380 4.56 6.86 -5.36
N ILE A 381 5.04 5.64 -5.06
CA ILE A 381 5.01 4.53 -6.03
C ILE A 381 3.57 4.24 -6.46
N TYR A 382 2.62 4.25 -5.52
CA TYR A 382 1.21 4.02 -5.83
C TYR A 382 0.64 5.07 -6.81
N VAL A 383 0.95 6.35 -6.61
CA VAL A 383 0.57 7.44 -7.54
C VAL A 383 1.22 7.25 -8.90
N GLU A 384 2.53 6.97 -8.95
CA GLU A 384 3.27 6.74 -10.20
C GLU A 384 2.69 5.56 -11.00
N LYS A 385 2.28 4.48 -10.33
CA LYS A 385 1.60 3.34 -10.99
C LYS A 385 0.32 3.77 -11.69
N TRP A 386 -0.51 4.61 -11.05
CA TRP A 386 -1.70 5.17 -11.67
C TRP A 386 -1.38 6.11 -12.83
N ARG A 387 -0.37 6.97 -12.69
CA ARG A 387 0.07 7.88 -13.78
C ARG A 387 0.55 7.10 -15.00
N ILE A 388 1.42 6.11 -14.82
CA ILE A 388 1.90 5.23 -15.88
C ILE A 388 0.72 4.53 -16.57
N ASN A 389 -0.21 3.95 -15.81
CA ASN A 389 -1.40 3.31 -16.37
C ASN A 389 -2.25 4.31 -17.20
N THR A 390 -2.48 5.52 -16.68
CA THR A 390 -3.20 6.58 -17.42
C THR A 390 -2.51 6.90 -18.74
N LEU A 391 -1.18 7.10 -18.74
CA LEU A 391 -0.41 7.43 -19.93
C LEU A 391 -0.46 6.33 -21.01
N PHE A 392 -0.42 5.05 -20.62
CA PHE A 392 -0.63 3.94 -21.56
C PHE A 392 -2.01 3.97 -22.20
N ASN A 393 -3.06 4.20 -21.39
CA ASN A 393 -4.43 4.26 -21.89
C ASN A 393 -4.69 5.48 -22.79
N MET A 394 -3.96 6.58 -22.59
CA MET A 394 -3.96 7.75 -23.49
C MET A 394 -3.23 7.51 -24.81
N GLY A 395 -2.42 6.45 -24.89
CA GLY A 395 -1.49 6.25 -26.01
C GLY A 395 -0.24 7.13 -25.96
N ASP A 396 0.02 7.86 -24.86
CA ASP A 396 1.28 8.58 -24.65
C ASP A 396 2.38 7.63 -24.13
N TYR A 397 2.76 6.70 -25.01
CA TYR A 397 3.74 5.67 -24.71
C TYR A 397 5.11 6.26 -24.33
N ARG A 398 5.50 7.39 -24.93
CA ARG A 398 6.81 8.01 -24.65
C ARG A 398 6.90 8.45 -23.19
N SER A 399 5.87 9.13 -22.69
CA SER A 399 5.81 9.52 -21.28
C SER A 399 5.68 8.30 -20.38
N ALA A 400 4.85 7.31 -20.74
CA ALA A 400 4.67 6.09 -19.94
C ALA A 400 5.98 5.34 -19.71
N TYR A 401 6.76 5.07 -20.77
CA TYR A 401 8.04 4.38 -20.64
C TYR A 401 9.10 5.23 -19.92
N ARG A 402 9.06 6.57 -20.05
CA ARG A 402 9.93 7.46 -19.27
C ARG A 402 9.64 7.31 -17.77
N GLU A 403 8.38 7.26 -17.38
CA GLU A 403 7.99 7.08 -15.98
C GLU A 403 8.34 5.69 -15.44
N ILE A 404 8.12 4.62 -16.23
CA ILE A 404 8.59 3.27 -15.88
C ILE A 404 10.10 3.27 -15.62
N ASN A 405 10.89 3.88 -16.51
CA ASN A 405 12.35 3.92 -16.37
C ASN A 405 12.77 4.67 -15.11
N ASN A 406 12.14 5.80 -14.81
CA ASN A 406 12.40 6.56 -13.59
C ASN A 406 11.99 5.80 -12.32
N LEU A 407 10.87 5.11 -12.34
CA LEU A 407 10.36 4.28 -11.25
C LEU A 407 11.29 3.10 -10.94
N LEU A 408 11.69 2.35 -11.97
CA LEU A 408 12.55 1.18 -11.83
C LEU A 408 14.01 1.55 -11.50
N THR A 409 14.55 2.65 -12.01
CA THR A 409 15.91 3.08 -11.64
C THR A 409 16.04 3.46 -10.16
N ARG A 410 14.96 3.90 -9.51
CA ARG A 410 14.94 4.19 -8.06
C ARG A 410 14.62 2.96 -7.19
N ASN A 411 14.19 1.85 -7.79
CA ASN A 411 13.62 0.69 -7.08
C ASN A 411 13.94 -0.62 -7.81
N ASP A 412 15.15 -0.76 -8.35
CA ASP A 412 15.54 -1.86 -9.24
C ASP A 412 15.51 -3.23 -8.56
N ASN A 413 15.70 -3.26 -7.24
CA ASN A 413 15.66 -4.44 -6.39
C ASN A 413 14.25 -4.95 -6.03
N LYS A 414 13.16 -4.30 -6.49
CA LYS A 414 11.78 -4.72 -6.16
C LYS A 414 11.18 -5.61 -7.24
N GLU A 415 11.21 -6.92 -7.03
CA GLU A 415 10.66 -7.92 -7.97
C GLU A 415 9.18 -7.69 -8.30
N ASP A 416 8.34 -7.39 -7.31
CA ASP A 416 6.91 -7.13 -7.52
C ASP A 416 6.64 -5.94 -8.45
N LEU A 417 7.54 -4.95 -8.43
CA LEU A 417 7.43 -3.77 -9.27
C LEU A 417 7.77 -4.11 -10.74
N TRP A 418 8.79 -4.94 -10.94
CA TRP A 418 9.13 -5.47 -12.26
C TRP A 418 7.99 -6.33 -12.83
N LYS A 419 7.40 -7.23 -12.04
CA LYS A 419 6.24 -8.04 -12.44
C LYS A 419 5.05 -7.18 -12.85
N TRP A 420 4.75 -6.14 -12.07
CA TRP A 420 3.68 -5.21 -12.41
C TRP A 420 3.94 -4.46 -13.73
N CYS A 421 5.17 -3.96 -13.94
CA CYS A 421 5.55 -3.30 -15.19
C CYS A 421 5.48 -4.27 -16.38
N LEU A 422 5.92 -5.53 -16.23
CA LEU A 422 5.86 -6.58 -17.25
C LEU A 422 4.42 -6.76 -17.77
N MET A 423 3.45 -6.92 -16.88
CA MET A 423 2.04 -7.09 -17.27
C MET A 423 1.51 -5.89 -18.05
N LEU A 424 1.81 -4.68 -17.58
CA LEU A 424 1.33 -3.46 -18.21
C LEU A 424 1.99 -3.23 -19.59
N VAL A 425 3.30 -3.43 -19.68
CA VAL A 425 4.03 -3.29 -20.94
C VAL A 425 3.55 -4.33 -21.96
N ALA A 426 3.37 -5.59 -21.57
CA ALA A 426 2.85 -6.64 -22.46
C ALA A 426 1.46 -6.32 -23.02
N ALA A 427 0.58 -5.68 -22.23
CA ALA A 427 -0.75 -5.29 -22.67
C ALA A 427 -0.74 -4.21 -23.77
N PHE A 428 0.24 -3.30 -23.75
CA PHE A 428 0.30 -2.13 -24.64
C PHE A 428 1.45 -2.15 -25.65
N CYS A 429 2.39 -3.09 -25.57
CA CYS A 429 3.61 -3.09 -26.37
C CYS A 429 3.32 -3.10 -27.88
N ARG A 430 2.25 -3.77 -28.34
CA ARG A 430 1.89 -3.85 -29.77
C ARG A 430 0.72 -2.94 -30.17
N ALA A 431 0.32 -1.99 -29.32
CA ALA A 431 -0.76 -1.06 -29.64
C ALA A 431 -0.39 -0.03 -30.73
N SER A 432 0.90 0.21 -30.97
CA SER A 432 1.42 1.04 -32.06
C SER A 432 2.88 0.69 -32.36
N THR A 433 3.39 1.10 -33.52
CA THR A 433 4.82 0.94 -33.85
C THR A 433 5.73 1.71 -32.88
N VAL A 434 5.26 2.84 -32.35
CA VAL A 434 5.96 3.61 -31.32
C VAL A 434 6.07 2.82 -30.02
N SER A 435 4.97 2.26 -29.52
CA SER A 435 4.97 1.45 -28.29
C SER A 435 5.87 0.22 -28.43
N ALA A 436 5.81 -0.46 -29.58
CA ALA A 436 6.60 -1.67 -29.82
C ALA A 436 8.09 -1.38 -29.76
N LYS A 437 8.55 -0.30 -30.41
CA LYS A 437 9.95 0.16 -30.34
C LYS A 437 10.38 0.49 -28.91
N LEU A 438 9.53 1.19 -28.15
CA LEU A 438 9.84 1.58 -26.77
C LEU A 438 9.82 0.40 -25.80
N SER A 439 9.12 -0.69 -26.12
CA SER A 439 9.10 -1.91 -25.31
C SER A 439 10.41 -2.69 -25.36
N LEU A 440 11.14 -2.66 -26.48
CA LEU A 440 12.34 -3.50 -26.67
C LEU A 440 13.46 -3.20 -25.64
N PRO A 441 13.83 -1.94 -25.34
CA PRO A 441 14.79 -1.65 -24.28
C PRO A 441 14.31 -2.07 -22.89
N PHE A 442 13.00 -1.97 -22.63
CA PHE A 442 12.43 -2.44 -21.36
C PHE A 442 12.60 -3.95 -21.22
N TRP A 443 12.26 -4.72 -22.26
CA TRP A 443 12.43 -6.18 -22.24
C TRP A 443 13.88 -6.62 -22.12
N ALA A 444 14.80 -5.93 -22.82
CA ALA A 444 16.23 -6.21 -22.71
C ALA A 444 16.71 -6.02 -21.27
N ARG A 445 16.37 -4.88 -20.65
CA ARG A 445 16.72 -4.61 -19.25
C ARG A 445 16.06 -5.60 -18.29
N PHE A 446 14.80 -5.99 -18.52
CA PHE A 446 14.12 -7.00 -17.70
C PHE A 446 14.87 -8.34 -17.69
N LEU A 447 15.32 -8.79 -18.86
CA LEU A 447 16.04 -10.07 -19.00
C LEU A 447 17.46 -10.06 -18.42
N GLU A 448 18.05 -8.89 -18.16
CA GLU A 448 19.29 -8.79 -17.37
C GLU A 448 19.08 -9.26 -15.92
N PHE A 449 17.90 -8.96 -15.35
CA PHE A 449 17.54 -9.37 -13.99
C PHE A 449 16.88 -10.75 -13.94
N TYR A 450 16.09 -11.10 -14.95
CA TYR A 450 15.37 -12.37 -15.04
C TYR A 450 15.72 -13.12 -16.34
N PRO A 451 16.93 -13.69 -16.44
CA PRO A 451 17.35 -14.44 -17.62
C PRO A 451 16.37 -15.56 -17.94
N ASN A 452 16.14 -15.81 -19.23
CA ASN A 452 15.27 -16.88 -19.73
C ASN A 452 13.79 -16.79 -19.33
N HIS A 453 13.28 -15.61 -18.95
CA HIS A 453 11.86 -15.46 -18.66
C HIS A 453 11.00 -15.73 -19.91
N PRO A 454 9.99 -16.61 -19.84
CA PRO A 454 9.19 -17.02 -21.00
C PRO A 454 8.43 -15.86 -21.63
N ASP A 455 7.67 -15.11 -20.82
CA ASP A 455 6.83 -14.01 -21.33
C ASP A 455 7.66 -12.90 -21.98
N ALA A 456 8.75 -12.46 -21.36
CA ALA A 456 9.61 -11.44 -21.95
C ALA A 456 10.25 -11.92 -23.27
N SER A 457 10.65 -13.19 -23.34
CA SER A 457 11.20 -13.79 -24.58
C SER A 457 10.15 -13.80 -25.69
N ARG A 458 8.92 -14.23 -25.39
CA ARG A 458 7.76 -14.21 -26.29
C ARG A 458 7.43 -12.79 -26.76
N GLU A 459 7.35 -11.84 -25.83
CA GLU A 459 6.96 -10.45 -26.11
C GLU A 459 7.98 -9.72 -27.00
N ILE A 460 9.29 -10.00 -26.87
CA ILE A 460 10.32 -9.47 -27.78
C ILE A 460 10.11 -9.98 -29.21
N LEU A 461 9.89 -11.28 -29.39
CA LEU A 461 9.71 -11.89 -30.71
C LEU A 461 8.44 -11.34 -31.39
N LEU A 462 7.33 -11.27 -30.66
CA LEU A 462 6.08 -10.70 -31.14
C LEU A 462 6.21 -9.21 -31.47
N ALA A 463 6.89 -8.41 -30.63
CA ALA A 463 7.08 -6.99 -30.89
C ALA A 463 7.91 -6.74 -32.15
N LYS A 464 8.98 -7.52 -32.38
CA LYS A 464 9.79 -7.42 -33.61
C LYS A 464 9.04 -7.87 -34.85
N ASN A 465 8.25 -8.96 -34.77
CA ASN A 465 7.40 -9.40 -35.87
C ASN A 465 6.32 -8.34 -36.21
N TYR A 466 5.68 -7.76 -35.20
CA TYR A 466 4.73 -6.67 -35.38
C TYR A 466 5.37 -5.46 -36.08
N LEU A 467 6.59 -5.06 -35.68
CA LEU A 467 7.31 -3.96 -36.31
C LEU A 467 7.66 -4.25 -37.77
N ARG A 468 8.09 -5.47 -38.09
CA ARG A 468 8.36 -5.87 -39.48
C ARG A 468 7.14 -5.65 -40.38
N VAL A 469 5.96 -6.06 -39.91
CA VAL A 469 4.72 -5.97 -40.70
C VAL A 469 4.18 -4.54 -40.80
N ASN A 470 4.34 -3.73 -39.74
CA ASN A 470 3.63 -2.45 -39.61
C ASN A 470 4.52 -1.20 -39.68
N ASP A 471 5.85 -1.34 -39.65
CA ASP A 471 6.79 -0.22 -39.62
C ASP A 471 7.75 -0.23 -40.81
N ASN A 472 7.45 0.58 -41.83
CA ASN A 472 8.25 0.68 -43.05
C ASN A 472 9.68 1.20 -42.85
N LEU A 473 10.00 1.73 -41.67
CA LEU A 473 11.29 2.33 -41.34
C LEU A 473 12.24 1.35 -40.64
N THR A 474 11.71 0.47 -39.79
CA THR A 474 12.51 -0.50 -39.04
C THR A 474 12.65 -1.75 -39.87
N LYS A 475 13.84 -1.92 -40.45
CA LYS A 475 14.18 -3.13 -41.19
C LYS A 475 15.08 -4.01 -40.33
N TYR A 476 14.58 -5.19 -40.00
CA TYR A 476 15.40 -6.30 -39.52
C TYR A 476 15.65 -7.21 -40.72
N SER A 477 16.87 -7.75 -40.86
CA SER A 477 17.07 -8.84 -41.80
C SER A 477 16.44 -10.11 -41.23
N TYR A 478 15.90 -10.97 -42.10
CA TYR A 478 15.41 -12.29 -41.69
C TYR A 478 16.48 -13.07 -40.92
N HIS A 479 17.72 -13.05 -41.40
CA HIS A 479 18.85 -13.76 -40.80
C HIS A 479 19.22 -13.26 -39.40
N ASP A 480 19.16 -11.94 -39.14
CA ASP A 480 19.41 -11.40 -37.80
C ASP A 480 18.25 -11.72 -36.84
N PHE A 481 17.02 -11.66 -37.33
CA PHE A 481 15.85 -12.08 -36.54
C PHE A 481 15.88 -13.58 -36.23
N LYS A 482 16.25 -14.43 -37.19
CA LYS A 482 16.37 -15.88 -37.01
C LYS A 482 17.33 -16.23 -35.87
N LYS A 483 18.51 -15.61 -35.82
CA LYS A 483 19.48 -15.82 -34.72
C LYS A 483 18.89 -15.48 -33.36
N GLU A 484 18.20 -14.35 -33.27
CA GLU A 484 17.53 -13.93 -32.03
C GLU A 484 16.36 -14.86 -31.66
N PHE A 485 15.61 -15.31 -32.67
CA PHE A 485 14.50 -16.24 -32.51
C PHE A 485 15.00 -17.57 -31.93
N GLU A 486 16.04 -18.16 -32.51
CA GLU A 486 16.65 -19.42 -32.04
C GLU A 486 17.18 -19.32 -30.61
N LEU A 487 17.73 -18.15 -30.23
CA LEU A 487 18.17 -17.90 -28.86
C LEU A 487 17.01 -17.91 -27.86
N ARG A 488 15.85 -17.37 -28.26
CA ARG A 488 14.74 -17.07 -27.34
C ARG A 488 13.66 -18.14 -27.30
N ILE A 489 13.41 -18.81 -28.41
CA ILE A 489 12.26 -19.71 -28.56
C ILE A 489 12.30 -20.88 -27.57
N ASN A 490 13.49 -21.31 -27.17
CA ASN A 490 13.69 -22.38 -26.17
C ASN A 490 13.19 -22.01 -24.77
N ASN A 491 12.99 -20.71 -24.51
CA ASN A 491 12.49 -20.22 -23.23
C ASN A 491 10.97 -19.97 -23.25
N VAL A 492 10.31 -20.07 -24.41
CA VAL A 492 8.87 -19.80 -24.56
C VAL A 492 8.07 -21.08 -24.28
N SER A 493 6.88 -20.93 -23.69
CA SER A 493 5.94 -22.04 -23.47
C SER A 493 5.55 -22.72 -24.79
N ASN A 494 5.24 -24.02 -24.74
CA ASN A 494 4.86 -24.78 -25.93
C ASN A 494 3.57 -24.27 -26.59
N GLU A 495 2.61 -23.79 -25.80
CA GLU A 495 1.33 -23.28 -26.32
C GLU A 495 1.52 -22.02 -27.17
N ASP A 496 2.46 -21.14 -26.80
CA ASP A 496 2.75 -19.91 -27.54
C ASP A 496 3.80 -20.10 -28.66
N SER A 497 4.63 -21.14 -28.57
CA SER A 497 5.75 -21.32 -29.49
C SER A 497 5.31 -21.74 -30.89
N ALA A 498 4.20 -22.49 -31.04
CA ALA A 498 3.66 -22.86 -32.35
C ALA A 498 3.34 -21.62 -33.20
N PHE A 499 2.63 -20.64 -32.63
CA PHE A 499 2.33 -19.38 -33.29
C PHE A 499 3.60 -18.63 -33.69
N LEU A 500 4.63 -18.62 -32.83
CA LEU A 500 5.89 -17.94 -33.13
C LEU A 500 6.66 -18.63 -34.28
N TRP A 501 6.69 -19.96 -34.32
CA TRP A 501 7.25 -20.74 -35.43
C TRP A 501 6.53 -20.46 -36.74
N ASP A 502 5.20 -20.38 -36.73
CA ASP A 502 4.40 -19.99 -37.90
C ASP A 502 4.77 -18.58 -38.40
N ARG A 503 4.90 -17.61 -37.48
CA ARG A 503 5.23 -16.21 -37.84
C ARG A 503 6.63 -16.05 -38.44
N ILE A 504 7.63 -16.80 -37.99
CA ILE A 504 8.95 -16.80 -38.64
C ILE A 504 8.96 -17.60 -39.94
N GLY A 505 8.13 -18.64 -40.06
CA GLY A 505 7.92 -19.38 -41.31
C GLY A 505 7.39 -18.48 -42.44
N HIS A 506 6.38 -17.66 -42.15
CA HIS A 506 5.91 -16.65 -43.09
C HIS A 506 6.98 -15.62 -43.45
N TRP A 507 7.89 -15.28 -42.53
CA TRP A 507 9.01 -14.40 -42.86
C TRP A 507 9.97 -15.07 -43.84
N ALA A 508 10.37 -16.31 -43.58
CA ALA A 508 11.22 -17.07 -44.49
C ALA A 508 10.57 -17.17 -45.88
N GLN A 509 9.27 -17.44 -45.95
CA GLN A 509 8.50 -17.48 -47.20
C GLN A 509 8.55 -16.15 -47.97
N ASP A 510 8.36 -15.01 -47.28
CA ASP A 510 8.40 -13.68 -47.92
C ASP A 510 9.80 -13.33 -48.49
N GLU A 511 10.86 -13.96 -47.95
CA GLU A 511 12.25 -13.81 -48.42
C GLU A 511 12.66 -14.91 -49.40
N ASP A 512 11.72 -15.77 -49.84
CA ASP A 512 11.94 -16.90 -50.76
C ASP A 512 12.85 -18.02 -50.18
N GLU A 513 13.01 -18.06 -48.86
CA GLU A 513 13.79 -19.07 -48.12
C GLU A 513 12.90 -20.29 -47.77
N TRP A 514 12.45 -21.03 -48.78
CA TRP A 514 11.41 -22.06 -48.64
C TRP A 514 11.83 -23.27 -47.80
N GLU A 515 13.10 -23.65 -47.79
CA GLU A 515 13.63 -24.71 -46.92
C GLU A 515 13.51 -24.31 -45.44
N ASP A 516 13.81 -23.06 -45.12
CA ASP A 516 13.64 -22.53 -43.77
C ASP A 516 12.17 -22.41 -43.40
N ALA A 517 11.32 -21.92 -44.32
CA ALA A 517 9.89 -21.80 -44.11
C ALA A 517 9.27 -23.16 -43.77
N GLU A 518 9.65 -24.21 -44.50
CA GLU A 518 9.21 -25.58 -44.23
C GLU A 518 9.62 -26.06 -42.84
N ILE A 519 10.88 -25.85 -42.43
CA ILE A 519 11.36 -26.24 -41.09
C ILE A 519 10.53 -25.54 -40.00
N HIS A 520 10.24 -24.26 -40.18
CA HIS A 520 9.49 -23.47 -39.20
C HIS A 520 8.02 -23.89 -39.13
N PHE A 521 7.34 -24.01 -40.28
CA PHE A 521 5.95 -24.48 -40.32
C PHE A 521 5.82 -25.91 -39.80
N ARG A 522 6.81 -26.78 -40.06
CA ARG A 522 6.85 -28.13 -39.52
C ARG A 522 6.89 -28.13 -38.00
N LYS A 523 7.75 -27.31 -37.40
CA LYS A 523 7.78 -27.16 -35.94
C LYS A 523 6.46 -26.65 -35.37
N ALA A 524 5.82 -25.67 -36.02
CA ALA A 524 4.50 -25.19 -35.60
C ALA A 524 3.45 -26.31 -35.62
N TYR A 525 3.41 -27.08 -36.72
CA TYR A 525 2.50 -28.21 -36.89
C TYR A 525 2.79 -29.38 -35.93
N GLU A 526 4.05 -29.69 -35.64
CA GLU A 526 4.40 -30.73 -34.67
C GLU A 526 3.95 -30.38 -33.23
N ILE A 527 3.92 -29.09 -32.89
CA ILE A 527 3.55 -28.62 -31.56
C ILE A 527 2.03 -28.58 -31.39
N ALA A 528 1.30 -28.01 -32.35
CA ALA A 528 -0.13 -27.72 -32.19
C ALA A 528 -1.04 -28.39 -33.24
N GLY A 529 -0.47 -28.97 -34.30
CA GLY A 529 -1.22 -29.59 -35.39
C GLY A 529 -2.20 -28.61 -36.03
N GLY A 530 -3.38 -29.11 -36.40
CA GLY A 530 -4.53 -28.26 -36.70
C GLY A 530 -4.29 -27.29 -37.85
N GLU A 531 -4.58 -26.01 -37.61
CA GLU A 531 -4.50 -24.89 -38.57
C GLU A 531 -3.10 -24.68 -39.18
N TYR A 532 -2.03 -25.12 -38.50
CA TYR A 532 -0.65 -24.95 -38.99
C TYR A 532 -0.30 -25.89 -40.16
N GLY A 533 -1.16 -26.87 -40.47
CA GLY A 533 -0.90 -27.85 -41.52
C GLY A 533 -0.96 -27.24 -42.92
N TYR A 534 -1.75 -26.18 -43.15
CA TYR A 534 -1.86 -25.57 -44.48
C TYR A 534 -0.55 -24.95 -44.93
N CYS A 535 0.06 -24.09 -44.11
CA CYS A 535 1.33 -23.43 -44.43
C CYS A 535 2.46 -24.45 -44.67
N LEU A 536 2.53 -25.50 -43.85
CA LEU A 536 3.47 -26.61 -44.05
C LEU A 536 3.22 -27.34 -45.38
N GLY A 537 1.97 -27.67 -45.68
CA GLY A 537 1.59 -28.34 -46.92
C GLY A 537 1.93 -27.52 -48.16
N VAL A 538 1.70 -26.21 -48.12
CA VAL A 538 2.07 -25.28 -49.20
C VAL A 538 3.58 -25.21 -49.38
N ALA A 539 4.35 -25.09 -48.30
CA ALA A 539 5.81 -25.08 -48.37
C ALA A 539 6.36 -26.40 -48.94
N LEU A 540 5.80 -27.54 -48.55
CA LEU A 540 6.18 -28.85 -49.10
C LEU A 540 5.83 -29.00 -50.58
N ASN A 541 4.67 -28.49 -51.02
CA ASN A 541 4.32 -28.42 -52.44
C ASN A 541 5.33 -27.58 -53.22
N HIS A 542 5.71 -26.41 -52.68
CA HIS A 542 6.68 -25.53 -53.31
C HIS A 542 8.06 -26.20 -53.47
N LEU A 543 8.49 -26.97 -52.47
CA LEU A 543 9.73 -27.75 -52.49
C LEU A 543 9.64 -29.06 -53.29
N GLY A 544 8.51 -29.35 -53.93
CA GLY A 544 8.30 -30.57 -54.72
C GLY A 544 8.12 -31.84 -53.89
N ARG A 545 7.93 -31.73 -52.57
CA ARG A 545 7.73 -32.84 -51.62
C ARG A 545 6.25 -33.23 -51.53
N PHE A 546 5.63 -33.46 -52.69
CA PHE A 546 4.18 -33.67 -52.83
C PHE A 546 3.66 -34.90 -52.06
N GLN A 547 4.48 -35.95 -51.94
CA GLN A 547 4.10 -37.16 -51.21
C GLN A 547 3.91 -36.87 -49.70
N GLU A 548 4.68 -35.95 -49.14
CA GLU A 548 4.56 -35.54 -47.73
C GLU A 548 3.43 -34.51 -47.53
N SER A 549 3.26 -33.58 -48.47
CA SER A 549 2.25 -32.52 -48.35
C SER A 549 0.83 -33.05 -48.43
N LEU A 550 0.59 -34.04 -49.30
CA LEU A 550 -0.75 -34.50 -49.65
C LEU A 550 -1.61 -34.94 -48.45
N PRO A 551 -1.17 -35.85 -47.54
CA PRO A 551 -1.99 -36.24 -46.40
C PRO A 551 -2.32 -35.05 -45.47
N ILE A 552 -1.40 -34.10 -45.32
CA ILE A 552 -1.59 -32.90 -44.50
C ILE A 552 -2.63 -31.99 -45.16
N LEU A 553 -2.46 -31.69 -46.45
CA LEU A 553 -3.35 -30.80 -47.22
C LEU A 553 -4.76 -31.37 -47.38
N VAL A 554 -4.91 -32.69 -47.54
CA VAL A 554 -6.23 -33.34 -47.59
C VAL A 554 -6.95 -33.16 -46.26
N GLU A 555 -6.27 -33.39 -45.13
CA GLU A 555 -6.86 -33.14 -43.82
C GLU A 555 -7.29 -31.67 -43.65
N GLN A 556 -6.46 -30.72 -44.12
CA GLN A 556 -6.82 -29.30 -44.12
C GLN A 556 -8.09 -29.04 -44.95
N ALA A 557 -8.10 -29.47 -46.21
CA ALA A 557 -9.16 -29.19 -47.16
C ALA A 557 -10.49 -29.88 -46.83
N GLU A 558 -10.46 -31.01 -46.11
CA GLU A 558 -11.67 -31.73 -45.73
C GLU A 558 -12.24 -31.32 -44.37
N LYS A 559 -11.37 -31.06 -43.38
CA LYS A 559 -11.79 -30.98 -41.98
C LYS A 559 -11.54 -29.63 -41.32
N ILE A 560 -10.40 -28.99 -41.61
CA ILE A 560 -9.93 -27.84 -40.83
C ILE A 560 -10.31 -26.52 -41.50
N GLN A 561 -9.96 -26.39 -42.78
CA GLN A 561 -10.25 -25.22 -43.61
C GLN A 561 -10.72 -25.67 -45.01
N PRO A 562 -12.00 -26.05 -45.15
CA PRO A 562 -12.56 -26.52 -46.42
C PRO A 562 -12.85 -25.38 -47.40
N ASP A 563 -11.81 -24.63 -47.75
CA ASP A 563 -11.83 -23.50 -48.68
C ASP A 563 -11.23 -23.86 -50.06
N ASP A 564 -11.39 -22.97 -51.03
CA ASP A 564 -10.92 -23.19 -52.39
C ASP A 564 -9.39 -23.22 -52.49
N PHE A 565 -8.67 -22.46 -51.66
CA PHE A 565 -7.21 -22.47 -51.64
C PHE A 565 -6.64 -23.81 -51.18
N SER A 566 -7.21 -24.44 -50.16
CA SER A 566 -6.79 -25.75 -49.66
C SER A 566 -7.04 -26.84 -50.69
N TRP A 567 -8.23 -26.86 -51.30
CA TRP A 567 -8.54 -27.80 -52.38
C TRP A 567 -7.66 -27.59 -53.63
N PHE A 568 -7.29 -26.35 -53.94
CA PHE A 568 -6.32 -26.05 -54.99
C PHE A 568 -4.94 -26.67 -54.68
N GLN A 569 -4.45 -26.53 -53.45
CA GLN A 569 -3.16 -27.10 -53.05
C GLN A 569 -3.16 -28.64 -53.04
N VAL A 570 -4.29 -29.27 -52.66
CA VAL A 570 -4.49 -30.72 -52.80
C VAL A 570 -4.45 -31.15 -54.26
N ALA A 571 -5.13 -30.42 -55.15
CA ALA A 571 -5.15 -30.71 -56.58
C ALA A 571 -3.75 -30.65 -57.20
N VAL A 572 -2.98 -29.62 -56.86
CA VAL A 572 -1.57 -29.48 -57.27
C VAL A 572 -0.74 -30.68 -56.77
N ALA A 573 -0.91 -31.09 -55.51
CA ALA A 573 -0.17 -32.22 -54.96
C ALA A 573 -0.49 -33.57 -55.64
N TYR A 574 -1.75 -33.81 -56.01
CA TYR A 574 -2.15 -34.98 -56.79
C TYR A 574 -1.62 -34.92 -58.23
N GLU A 575 -1.70 -33.75 -58.87
CA GLU A 575 -1.25 -33.53 -60.25
C GLU A 575 0.22 -33.88 -60.41
N PHE A 576 1.09 -33.34 -59.56
CA PHE A 576 2.53 -33.59 -59.63
C PHE A 576 2.95 -35.00 -59.20
N GLN A 577 2.08 -35.74 -58.53
CA GLN A 577 2.28 -37.18 -58.27
C GLN A 577 1.73 -38.08 -59.39
N GLY A 578 1.04 -37.51 -60.38
CA GLY A 578 0.46 -38.25 -61.50
C GLY A 578 -0.90 -38.90 -61.22
N TYR A 579 -1.54 -38.58 -60.09
CA TYR A 579 -2.90 -39.01 -59.76
C TYR A 579 -3.91 -38.10 -60.47
N ILE A 580 -4.04 -38.30 -61.78
CA ILE A 580 -4.75 -37.37 -62.67
C ILE A 580 -6.24 -37.22 -62.29
N GLN A 581 -6.92 -38.31 -61.95
CA GLN A 581 -8.35 -38.25 -61.65
C GLN A 581 -8.60 -37.53 -60.33
N GLU A 582 -7.81 -37.83 -59.31
CA GLU A 582 -7.89 -37.20 -57.99
C GLU A 582 -7.54 -35.71 -58.04
N ALA A 583 -6.60 -35.32 -58.91
CA ALA A 583 -6.28 -33.93 -59.19
C ALA A 583 -7.46 -33.19 -59.86
N ILE A 584 -8.09 -33.80 -60.86
CA ILE A 584 -9.30 -33.26 -61.51
C ILE A 584 -10.42 -33.08 -60.47
N ASP A 585 -10.73 -34.12 -59.70
CA ASP A 585 -11.78 -34.10 -58.69
C ASP A 585 -11.54 -32.99 -57.65
N SER A 586 -10.27 -32.79 -57.26
CA SER A 586 -9.86 -31.75 -56.30
C SER A 586 -9.94 -30.33 -56.90
N TYR A 587 -9.55 -30.14 -58.16
CA TYR A 587 -9.75 -28.86 -58.86
C TYR A 587 -11.23 -28.55 -59.06
N GLU A 588 -12.05 -29.54 -59.40
CA GLU A 588 -13.50 -29.37 -59.50
C GLU A 588 -14.13 -29.04 -58.15
N LYS A 589 -13.62 -29.65 -57.06
CA LYS A 589 -14.01 -29.31 -55.69
C LYS A 589 -13.66 -27.86 -55.34
N CYS A 590 -12.43 -27.41 -55.66
CA CYS A 590 -12.01 -26.00 -55.55
C CYS A 590 -12.99 -25.07 -56.29
N LEU A 591 -13.30 -25.38 -57.56
CA LEU A 591 -14.21 -24.57 -58.39
C LEU A 591 -15.68 -24.66 -57.95
N SER A 592 -16.08 -25.72 -57.25
CA SER A 592 -17.41 -25.82 -56.65
C SER A 592 -17.60 -24.84 -55.50
N ILE A 593 -16.52 -24.55 -54.76
CA ILE A 593 -16.47 -23.58 -53.67
C ILE A 593 -16.34 -22.17 -54.25
N ASN A 594 -15.34 -21.95 -55.10
CA ASN A 594 -15.10 -20.69 -55.78
C ASN A 594 -15.00 -20.90 -57.30
N LYS A 595 -16.11 -20.65 -57.99
CA LYS A 595 -16.21 -20.77 -59.46
C LYS A 595 -15.27 -19.84 -60.23
N LYS A 596 -14.71 -18.84 -59.55
CA LYS A 596 -13.77 -17.85 -60.08
C LYS A 596 -12.39 -18.03 -59.47
N ASN A 597 -12.00 -19.23 -59.02
CA ASN A 597 -10.61 -19.44 -58.66
C ASN A 597 -9.77 -19.48 -59.96
N GLU A 598 -9.01 -18.41 -60.21
CA GLU A 598 -8.25 -18.23 -61.45
C GLU A 598 -7.20 -19.33 -61.66
N LEU A 599 -6.47 -19.68 -60.60
CA LEU A 599 -5.42 -20.69 -60.65
C LEU A 599 -5.99 -22.06 -60.97
N ALA A 600 -7.10 -22.45 -60.32
CA ALA A 600 -7.76 -23.72 -60.56
C ALA A 600 -8.34 -23.83 -61.98
N LEU A 601 -8.94 -22.75 -62.52
CA LEU A 601 -9.49 -22.75 -63.88
C LEU A 601 -8.40 -22.99 -64.95
N PHE A 602 -7.28 -22.28 -64.84
CA PHE A 602 -6.20 -22.44 -65.82
C PHE A 602 -5.49 -23.78 -65.67
N ASN A 603 -5.20 -24.22 -64.44
CA ASN A 603 -4.52 -25.48 -64.18
C ASN A 603 -5.37 -26.69 -64.56
N LEU A 604 -6.67 -26.70 -64.22
CA LEU A 604 -7.57 -27.79 -64.61
C LEU A 604 -7.70 -27.93 -66.13
N GLY A 605 -7.82 -26.81 -66.85
CA GLY A 605 -7.83 -26.86 -68.32
C GLY A 605 -6.51 -27.39 -68.89
N GLY A 606 -5.37 -27.03 -68.29
CA GLY A 606 -4.05 -27.57 -68.64
C GLY A 606 -3.92 -29.06 -68.36
N LEU A 607 -4.45 -29.52 -67.22
CA LEU A 607 -4.48 -30.92 -66.83
C LEU A 607 -5.33 -31.75 -67.80
N TYR A 608 -6.52 -31.28 -68.18
CA TYR A 608 -7.36 -31.92 -69.20
C TYR A 608 -6.66 -31.97 -70.56
N TRP A 609 -5.99 -30.88 -70.96
CA TRP A 609 -5.22 -30.82 -72.20
C TRP A 609 -4.09 -31.86 -72.22
N ASN A 610 -3.30 -31.93 -71.16
CA ASN A 610 -2.20 -32.88 -71.01
C ASN A 610 -2.72 -34.34 -71.00
N SER A 611 -3.92 -34.55 -70.47
CA SER A 611 -4.63 -35.83 -70.46
C SER A 611 -5.33 -36.17 -71.79
N ARG A 612 -5.18 -35.33 -72.83
CA ARG A 612 -5.80 -35.45 -74.16
C ARG A 612 -7.34 -35.36 -74.16
N ASN A 613 -7.93 -34.82 -73.09
CA ASN A 613 -9.35 -34.52 -73.03
C ASN A 613 -9.59 -33.07 -73.51
N TYR A 614 -9.49 -32.89 -74.83
CA TYR A 614 -9.52 -31.55 -75.44
C TYR A 614 -10.87 -30.84 -75.32
N ASP A 615 -11.98 -31.60 -75.27
CA ASP A 615 -13.32 -31.04 -75.14
C ASP A 615 -13.52 -30.40 -73.76
N GLU A 616 -13.13 -31.08 -72.69
CA GLU A 616 -13.19 -30.52 -71.33
C GLU A 616 -12.16 -29.38 -71.13
N ALA A 617 -10.95 -29.51 -71.69
CA ALA A 617 -9.97 -28.42 -71.69
C ALA A 617 -10.54 -27.16 -72.36
N SER A 618 -11.20 -27.30 -73.52
CA SER A 618 -11.89 -26.20 -74.21
C SER A 618 -12.97 -25.58 -73.33
N ARG A 619 -13.81 -26.42 -72.70
CA ARG A 619 -14.90 -25.95 -71.84
C ARG A 619 -14.39 -25.13 -70.66
N VAL A 620 -13.40 -25.64 -69.93
CA VAL A 620 -12.84 -24.97 -68.74
C VAL A 620 -12.09 -23.70 -69.12
N TRP A 621 -11.24 -23.73 -70.15
CA TRP A 621 -10.51 -22.53 -70.57
C TRP A 621 -11.39 -21.45 -71.20
N LYS A 622 -12.50 -21.79 -71.87
CA LYS A 622 -13.51 -20.79 -72.28
C LYS A 622 -14.08 -20.03 -71.08
N VAL A 623 -14.37 -20.74 -69.98
CA VAL A 623 -14.82 -20.12 -68.72
C VAL A 623 -13.70 -19.26 -68.12
N ALA A 624 -12.46 -19.77 -68.07
CA ALA A 624 -11.30 -19.03 -67.56
C ALA A 624 -11.09 -17.72 -68.31
N VAL A 625 -11.07 -17.75 -69.64
CA VAL A 625 -10.88 -16.58 -70.51
C VAL A 625 -12.05 -15.61 -70.44
N ALA A 626 -13.27 -16.10 -70.24
CA ALA A 626 -14.45 -15.24 -70.04
C ALA A 626 -14.40 -14.48 -68.72
N TYR A 627 -13.95 -15.12 -67.64
CA TYR A 627 -13.77 -14.44 -66.35
C TYR A 627 -12.53 -13.55 -66.30
N TYR A 628 -11.45 -13.96 -66.98
CA TYR A 628 -10.13 -13.33 -66.90
C TYR A 628 -9.57 -13.01 -68.30
N PRO A 629 -10.21 -12.10 -69.06
CA PRO A 629 -9.83 -11.85 -70.45
C PRO A 629 -8.43 -11.24 -70.63
N GLU A 630 -7.90 -10.55 -69.62
CA GLU A 630 -6.59 -9.87 -69.64
C GLU A 630 -5.49 -10.65 -68.91
N HIS A 631 -5.77 -11.87 -68.45
CA HIS A 631 -4.76 -12.70 -67.78
C HIS A 631 -3.71 -13.22 -68.78
N GLU A 632 -2.45 -13.36 -68.35
CA GLU A 632 -1.35 -13.79 -69.22
C GLU A 632 -1.66 -15.11 -69.94
N LEU A 633 -2.18 -16.11 -69.21
CA LEU A 633 -2.57 -17.39 -69.79
C LEU A 633 -3.73 -17.28 -70.79
N SER A 634 -4.65 -16.31 -70.61
CA SER A 634 -5.70 -16.05 -71.60
C SER A 634 -5.13 -15.52 -72.92
N HIS A 635 -4.17 -14.59 -72.85
CA HIS A 635 -3.46 -14.12 -74.03
C HIS A 635 -2.69 -15.25 -74.71
N LYS A 636 -2.02 -16.09 -73.93
CA LYS A 636 -1.28 -17.26 -74.43
C LYS A 636 -2.20 -18.24 -75.15
N LEU A 637 -3.35 -18.57 -74.56
CA LEU A 637 -4.34 -19.47 -75.18
C LEU A 637 -4.88 -18.92 -76.51
N ARG A 638 -5.22 -17.63 -76.58
CA ARG A 638 -5.69 -16.98 -77.81
C ARG A 638 -4.62 -16.93 -78.91
N LYS A 639 -3.35 -16.78 -78.54
CA LYS A 639 -2.23 -16.67 -79.48
C LYS A 639 -1.78 -18.03 -79.99
N ASP A 640 -1.56 -18.97 -79.07
CA ASP A 640 -0.83 -20.21 -79.36
C ASP A 640 -1.77 -21.36 -79.71
N ILE A 641 -3.00 -21.37 -79.16
CA ILE A 641 -3.99 -22.44 -79.36
C ILE A 641 -5.40 -21.87 -79.60
N PRO A 642 -5.61 -20.92 -80.53
CA PRO A 642 -6.90 -20.22 -80.69
C PRO A 642 -8.08 -21.16 -80.95
N PHE A 643 -7.84 -22.30 -81.60
CA PHE A 643 -8.88 -23.28 -81.91
C PHE A 643 -9.50 -23.93 -80.67
N ILE A 644 -8.81 -23.95 -79.52
CA ILE A 644 -9.36 -24.50 -78.28
C ILE A 644 -10.45 -23.60 -77.68
N LEU A 645 -10.54 -22.35 -78.13
CA LEU A 645 -11.50 -21.36 -77.67
C LEU A 645 -12.67 -21.14 -78.66
N ASN A 646 -12.65 -21.80 -79.83
CA ASN A 646 -13.68 -21.66 -80.87
C ASN A 646 -14.92 -22.52 -80.63
#